data_AF-A0ABD3PYI7-F1
#
_entry.id   AF-A0ABD3PYI7-F1
#
_cell.length_a   1.000
_cell.length_b   1.000
_cell.length_c   1.000
_cell.angle_alpha   90.00
_cell.angle_beta   90.00
_cell.angle_gamma   90.00
#
_symmetry.space_group_name_H-M   'P 1'
#
loop_
_entity.id
_entity.type
_entity.pdbx_description
1 polymer ?
#
loop_
_entity_poly.entity_id
_entity_poly.type
_entity_poly.pdbx_seq_one_letter_code
_entity_poly.pdbx_strand_id
1 'polypeptide(L)'
;MTAQEAPAAPTAPPPPPATTSNLQVSARSLLESSIHTITFPVTQRQFTFSTPCAGLDPTSNENILESTASLISARTLSKLGRADLSWKYLKTLFGSQGSNGFMPKFVFLNETYALGIDDMTYFIGPYPGPKLFHSSSKGCLPPSDNINVWSSNTIMASPYHATTILEIFYLSNQTSADVDNLHMFYGKLHAWHSFLHDQVIPKCIENDLITETMPHTYLPCMAVHHPWETEVDMKSPIWKIAMSKLTELVASKGWHPSFEITDAVKTSFDYPGDELYESLLFLLDCLSGKSDDDVPQSDTPRDHNIQSTCPFSMIDVGFTAAFSKADRDLRQIQQILMDKNRISHPSQKEAELAESRTRISTQMLHALWNEDSGTFLNRVVNLRMNANGTYSSNETMALDLPVAYNFMALWEPLSNATMVERMATQILQRSGKFSFACGEFPLWAVGECAESYDSGLNGFSPIFPLLNYRVSSGLKRNNDIGLGKFIESSTLNLICGGTNSDESNLTHCSEKLLFSSAFNASNHLPLGTEACGLTSYLTASIVLDLLIPDKPFRYDSEPPISSSSVIFLIAVEMVLAIGIGLNCLILSLNLVRRANVDEEGDAFFHITTEQHPSREQELLYHSPQPLPLRDSSATASFDEAYRRSSGSSVWARSYGVISGLNPINAVREVLAGNTS
;
A
#
# COMPACT_ATOMS: atom_id res chain seq x y z
N MET A 1 42.52 16.18 29.79
CA MET A 1 42.68 14.87 29.12
C MET A 1 41.77 14.86 27.91
N THR A 2 42.28 15.30 26.76
CA THR A 2 41.58 15.35 25.48
C THR A 2 41.82 14.03 24.75
N ALA A 3 40.78 13.22 24.60
CA ALA A 3 40.84 12.00 23.81
C ALA A 3 40.92 12.38 22.32
N GLN A 4 42.02 11.99 21.69
CA GLN A 4 42.29 12.24 20.29
C GLN A 4 41.60 11.14 19.47
N GLU A 5 40.59 11.54 18.69
CA GLU A 5 39.81 10.67 17.83
C GLU A 5 40.71 10.08 16.74
N ALA A 6 40.76 8.74 16.66
CA ALA A 6 41.59 8.04 15.68
C ALA A 6 41.04 8.23 14.26
N PRO A 7 41.89 8.41 13.25
CA PRO A 7 41.46 8.60 11.86
C PRO A 7 40.70 7.38 11.35
N ALA A 8 39.52 7.62 10.78
CA ALA A 8 38.68 6.61 10.16
C ALA A 8 39.47 5.83 9.10
N ALA A 9 39.41 4.50 9.18
CA ALA A 9 40.04 3.61 8.22
C ALA A 9 39.52 3.90 6.79
N PRO A 10 40.37 3.80 5.77
CA PRO A 10 39.96 4.02 4.38
C PRO A 10 38.84 3.05 4.01
N THR A 11 37.70 3.61 3.61
CA THR A 11 36.54 2.87 3.10
C THR A 11 36.97 1.98 1.94
N ALA A 12 36.64 0.70 2.00
CA ALA A 12 36.91 -0.26 0.93
C ALA A 12 36.42 0.28 -0.42
N PRO A 13 37.16 0.03 -1.53
CA PRO A 13 36.73 0.47 -2.85
C PRO A 13 35.33 -0.09 -3.15
N PRO A 14 34.43 0.71 -3.75
CA PRO A 14 33.09 0.26 -4.08
C PRO A 14 33.17 -0.99 -4.97
N PRO A 15 32.32 -2.00 -4.74
CA PRO A 15 32.30 -3.18 -5.59
C PRO A 15 32.08 -2.77 -7.05
N PRO A 16 32.67 -3.51 -8.03
CA PRO A 16 32.46 -3.23 -9.44
C PRO A 16 30.95 -3.20 -9.74
N PRO A 17 30.49 -2.31 -10.64
CA PRO A 17 29.07 -2.20 -10.98
C PRO A 17 28.56 -3.57 -11.42
N ALA A 18 27.53 -4.07 -10.72
CA ALA A 18 26.90 -5.33 -11.07
C ALA A 18 26.49 -5.29 -12.55
N THR A 19 26.85 -6.31 -13.31
CA THR A 19 26.39 -6.48 -14.69
C THR A 19 24.87 -6.45 -14.71
N THR A 20 24.31 -5.37 -15.26
CA THR A 20 22.85 -5.21 -15.44
C THR A 20 22.33 -6.38 -16.25
N SER A 21 21.34 -7.09 -15.73
CA SER A 21 20.73 -8.23 -16.41
C SER A 21 20.00 -7.80 -17.68
N ASN A 22 19.95 -8.66 -18.69
CA ASN A 22 19.20 -8.40 -19.92
C ASN A 22 17.73 -8.08 -19.60
N LEU A 23 17.14 -8.78 -18.62
CA LEU A 23 15.79 -8.53 -18.11
C LEU A 23 15.58 -7.09 -17.65
N GLN A 24 16.51 -6.55 -16.85
CA GLN A 24 16.43 -5.17 -16.37
C GLN A 24 16.51 -4.17 -17.54
N VAL A 25 17.40 -4.40 -18.50
CA VAL A 25 17.58 -3.53 -19.67
C VAL A 25 16.32 -3.53 -20.54
N SER A 26 15.77 -4.70 -20.85
CA SER A 26 14.54 -4.83 -21.65
C SER A 26 13.32 -4.21 -20.94
N ALA A 27 13.15 -4.46 -19.64
CA ALA A 27 12.04 -3.91 -18.87
C ALA A 27 12.12 -2.38 -18.79
N ARG A 28 13.33 -1.85 -18.57
CA ARG A 28 13.59 -0.41 -18.57
C ARG A 28 13.30 0.22 -19.92
N SER A 29 13.78 -0.39 -21.00
CA SER A 29 13.53 0.09 -22.36
C SER A 29 12.03 0.15 -22.64
N LEU A 30 11.27 -0.89 -22.27
CA LEU A 30 9.82 -0.94 -22.49
C LEU A 30 9.08 0.13 -21.66
N LEU A 31 9.43 0.29 -20.39
CA LEU A 31 8.85 1.33 -19.54
C LEU A 31 9.16 2.72 -20.09
N GLU A 32 10.42 3.02 -20.43
CA GLU A 32 10.84 4.31 -20.96
C GLU A 32 10.19 4.61 -22.32
N SER A 33 10.02 3.62 -23.20
CA SER A 33 9.32 3.79 -24.48
C SER A 33 7.81 4.00 -24.33
N SER A 34 7.23 3.55 -23.22
CA SER A 34 5.80 3.76 -22.92
C SER A 34 5.48 5.15 -22.42
N ILE A 35 6.49 5.97 -22.08
CA ILE A 35 6.28 7.30 -21.50
C ILE A 35 5.95 8.32 -22.60
N HIS A 36 4.75 8.89 -22.52
CA HIS A 36 4.31 9.96 -23.40
C HIS A 36 4.15 11.26 -22.63
N THR A 37 4.30 12.38 -23.33
CA THR A 37 3.92 13.70 -22.82
C THR A 37 3.12 14.43 -23.88
N ILE A 38 1.87 14.75 -23.55
CA ILE A 38 1.00 15.56 -24.39
C ILE A 38 0.97 16.97 -23.82
N THR A 39 1.17 17.97 -24.67
CA THR A 39 1.03 19.39 -24.30
C THR A 39 -0.21 19.95 -24.98
N PHE A 40 -1.15 20.45 -24.18
CA PHE A 40 -2.37 21.03 -24.72
C PHE A 40 -2.10 22.47 -25.22
N PRO A 41 -2.35 22.79 -26.50
CA PRO A 41 -1.92 24.07 -27.09
C PRO A 41 -2.51 25.29 -26.40
N VAL A 42 -3.77 25.23 -25.95
CA VAL A 42 -4.48 26.38 -25.37
C VAL A 42 -4.09 26.64 -23.93
N THR A 43 -3.92 25.60 -23.12
CA THR A 43 -3.61 25.76 -21.69
C THR A 43 -2.12 25.63 -21.37
N GLN A 44 -1.32 25.17 -22.34
CA GLN A 44 0.07 24.77 -22.16
C GLN A 44 0.27 23.72 -21.05
N ARG A 45 -0.81 23.05 -20.62
CA ARG A 45 -0.76 22.01 -19.60
C ARG A 45 -0.15 20.75 -20.21
N GLN A 46 0.85 20.22 -19.54
CA GLN A 46 1.52 18.98 -19.91
C GLN A 46 0.95 17.82 -19.11
N PHE A 47 0.61 16.74 -19.80
CA PHE A 47 0.20 15.47 -19.20
C PHE A 47 1.25 14.44 -19.57
N THR A 48 1.96 13.94 -18.56
CA THR A 48 2.94 12.86 -18.70
C THR A 48 2.32 11.58 -18.18
N PHE A 49 2.33 10.51 -18.96
CA PHE A 49 1.69 9.23 -18.65
C PHE A 49 2.39 8.06 -19.35
N SER A 50 2.06 6.85 -18.95
CA SER A 50 2.38 5.61 -19.66
C SER A 50 1.12 5.05 -20.32
N THR A 51 1.23 4.48 -21.52
CA THR A 51 0.12 3.79 -22.18
C THR A 51 0.41 2.29 -22.36
N PRO A 52 -0.61 1.41 -22.17
CA PRO A 52 -0.50 -0.05 -22.33
C PRO A 52 0.01 -0.55 -23.67
N CYS A 53 -0.11 0.25 -24.73
CA CYS A 53 0.06 -0.22 -26.11
C CYS A 53 1.01 0.67 -26.95
N ALA A 54 1.94 1.38 -26.31
CA ALA A 54 2.84 2.30 -27.01
C ALA A 54 3.66 1.59 -28.10
N GLY A 55 3.38 1.90 -29.37
CA GLY A 55 4.26 1.58 -30.51
C GLY A 55 3.85 0.42 -31.42
N LEU A 56 2.71 -0.24 -31.18
CA LEU A 56 2.26 -1.37 -32.02
C LEU A 56 1.38 -0.93 -33.19
N ASP A 57 0.62 0.15 -33.00
CA ASP A 57 -0.06 0.85 -34.08
C ASP A 57 0.06 2.37 -33.84
N PRO A 58 0.88 3.09 -34.63
CA PRO A 58 1.02 4.55 -34.51
C PRO A 58 -0.28 5.30 -34.84
N THR A 59 -1.31 4.61 -35.34
CA THR A 59 -2.67 5.16 -35.55
C THR A 59 -3.60 4.87 -34.37
N SER A 60 -3.27 3.88 -33.52
CA SER A 60 -3.95 3.66 -32.25
C SER A 60 -3.48 4.71 -31.24
N ASN A 61 -4.11 5.88 -31.27
CA ASN A 61 -3.88 6.98 -30.33
C ASN A 61 -4.48 6.65 -28.94
N GLU A 62 -4.20 5.47 -28.41
CA GLU A 62 -4.75 5.00 -27.13
C GLU A 62 -4.04 5.71 -25.98
N ASN A 63 -4.45 6.94 -25.69
CA ASN A 63 -3.97 7.71 -24.54
C ASN A 63 -4.82 7.38 -23.30
N ILE A 64 -4.88 6.08 -22.96
CA ILE A 64 -5.60 5.57 -21.79
C ILE A 64 -4.62 5.37 -20.64
N LEU A 65 -4.96 5.92 -19.49
CA LEU A 65 -4.25 5.76 -18.23
C LEU A 65 -5.09 4.87 -17.32
N GLU A 66 -4.55 3.73 -16.90
CA GLU A 66 -5.16 2.88 -15.86
C GLU A 66 -4.47 3.17 -14.52
N SER A 67 -5.26 3.37 -13.46
CA SER A 67 -4.77 3.87 -12.18
C SER A 67 -3.72 2.94 -11.54
N THR A 68 -3.97 1.63 -11.44
CA THR A 68 -3.04 0.67 -10.82
C THR A 68 -1.68 0.66 -11.51
N ALA A 69 -1.67 0.58 -12.83
CA ALA A 69 -0.48 0.57 -13.64
C ALA A 69 0.29 1.89 -13.55
N SER A 70 -0.42 3.02 -13.53
CA SER A 70 0.18 4.35 -13.34
C SER A 70 0.88 4.50 -11.99
N LEU A 71 0.25 3.99 -10.92
CA LEU A 71 0.81 4.01 -9.58
C LEU A 71 2.08 3.15 -9.49
N ILE A 72 2.05 1.94 -10.03
CA ILE A 72 3.22 1.04 -10.02
C ILE A 72 4.35 1.64 -10.88
N SER A 73 4.06 2.11 -12.09
CA SER A 73 5.06 2.77 -12.94
C SER A 73 5.68 4.01 -12.29
N ALA A 74 4.87 4.85 -11.61
CA ALA A 74 5.38 6.00 -10.88
C ALA A 74 6.30 5.59 -9.72
N ARG A 75 5.96 4.53 -8.97
CA ARG A 75 6.84 3.98 -7.92
C ARG A 75 8.17 3.47 -8.52
N THR A 76 8.09 2.69 -9.59
CA THR A 76 9.26 2.15 -10.30
C THR A 76 10.18 3.26 -10.82
N LEU A 77 9.61 4.32 -11.41
CA LEU A 77 10.39 5.48 -11.86
C LEU A 77 11.13 6.15 -10.70
N SER A 78 10.55 6.20 -9.51
CA SER A 78 11.22 6.74 -8.32
C SER A 78 12.40 5.86 -7.89
N LYS A 79 12.27 4.53 -7.95
CA LYS A 79 13.40 3.60 -7.74
C LYS A 79 14.55 3.82 -8.72
N LEU A 80 14.22 4.12 -9.98
CA LEU A 80 15.19 4.47 -11.03
C LEU A 80 15.82 5.86 -10.85
N GLY A 81 15.49 6.59 -9.79
CA GLY A 81 15.98 7.95 -9.54
C GLY A 81 15.25 9.02 -10.34
N ARG A 82 14.09 8.71 -10.92
CA ARG A 82 13.24 9.61 -11.71
C ARG A 82 11.97 10.01 -10.96
N ALA A 83 12.15 10.46 -9.71
CA ALA A 83 11.05 11.00 -8.91
C ALA A 83 10.37 12.20 -9.61
N ASP A 84 11.12 12.97 -10.42
CA ASP A 84 10.60 14.05 -11.26
C ASP A 84 9.49 13.58 -12.21
N LEU A 85 9.68 12.45 -12.89
CA LEU A 85 8.67 11.87 -13.78
C LEU A 85 7.54 11.22 -12.99
N SER A 86 7.87 10.59 -11.87
CA SER A 86 6.91 9.94 -10.98
C SER A 86 5.84 10.94 -10.49
N TRP A 87 6.27 12.12 -10.04
CA TRP A 87 5.36 13.17 -9.64
C TRP A 87 4.53 13.73 -10.82
N LYS A 88 5.08 13.79 -12.03
CA LYS A 88 4.33 14.20 -13.23
C LYS A 88 3.25 13.18 -13.61
N TYR A 89 3.54 11.88 -13.49
CA TYR A 89 2.56 10.81 -13.69
C TYR A 89 1.37 10.95 -12.74
N LEU A 90 1.67 11.12 -11.45
CA LEU A 90 0.63 11.32 -10.45
C LEU A 90 -0.17 12.61 -10.69
N LYS A 91 0.47 13.70 -11.13
CA LYS A 91 -0.24 14.95 -11.49
C LYS A 91 -1.22 14.75 -12.64
N THR A 92 -0.87 13.92 -13.62
CA THR A 92 -1.76 13.51 -14.71
C THR A 92 -2.96 12.72 -14.18
N LEU A 93 -2.70 11.65 -13.42
CA LEU A 93 -3.75 10.80 -12.83
C LEU A 93 -4.73 11.62 -11.97
N PHE A 94 -4.21 12.34 -10.99
CA PHE A 94 -5.00 13.19 -10.09
C PHE A 94 -5.58 14.44 -10.74
N GLY A 95 -5.20 14.73 -11.99
CA GLY A 95 -5.85 15.75 -12.82
C GLY A 95 -7.27 15.38 -13.23
N SER A 96 -7.60 14.09 -13.17
CA SER A 96 -8.94 13.54 -13.47
C SER A 96 -9.81 13.33 -12.23
N GLN A 97 -9.28 13.59 -11.02
CA GLN A 97 -10.01 13.40 -9.77
C GLN A 97 -11.25 14.29 -9.72
N GLY A 98 -12.39 13.69 -9.36
CA GLY A 98 -13.65 14.38 -9.15
C GLY A 98 -13.56 15.45 -8.07
N SER A 99 -14.34 16.52 -8.22
CA SER A 99 -14.50 17.55 -7.18
C SER A 99 -15.03 17.04 -5.83
N ASN A 100 -15.76 15.91 -5.82
CA ASN A 100 -16.19 15.21 -4.60
C ASN A 100 -15.11 14.30 -4.00
N GLY A 101 -13.93 14.21 -4.63
CA GLY A 101 -12.83 13.33 -4.23
C GLY A 101 -12.72 12.05 -5.06
N PHE A 102 -13.75 11.66 -5.82
CA PHE A 102 -13.79 10.43 -6.62
C PHE A 102 -12.53 10.24 -7.47
N MET A 103 -11.95 9.05 -7.42
CA MET A 103 -10.77 8.69 -8.20
C MET A 103 -11.13 7.65 -9.27
N PRO A 104 -11.09 8.00 -10.57
CA PRO A 104 -11.47 7.09 -11.63
C PRO A 104 -10.44 5.96 -11.82
N LYS A 105 -10.92 4.78 -12.22
CA LYS A 105 -10.09 3.65 -12.65
C LYS A 105 -9.31 3.94 -13.93
N PHE A 106 -9.98 4.56 -14.91
CA PHE A 106 -9.42 4.90 -16.23
C PHE A 106 -9.49 6.39 -16.52
N VAL A 107 -8.47 6.93 -17.20
CA VAL A 107 -8.45 8.31 -17.70
C VAL A 107 -8.15 8.30 -19.20
N PHE A 108 -8.95 9.02 -19.98
CA PHE A 108 -8.90 9.04 -21.44
C PHE A 108 -8.42 10.42 -21.92
N LEU A 109 -7.14 10.54 -22.26
CA LEU A 109 -6.52 11.82 -22.61
C LEU A 109 -6.69 12.21 -24.09
N ASN A 110 -7.04 11.26 -24.97
CA ASN A 110 -7.18 11.52 -26.41
C ASN A 110 -8.50 12.26 -26.76
N GLU A 111 -9.58 11.97 -26.04
CA GLU A 111 -10.91 12.59 -26.20
C GLU A 111 -10.98 14.02 -25.64
N THR A 112 -9.86 14.55 -25.15
CA THR A 112 -9.79 15.86 -24.49
C THR A 112 -9.82 17.03 -25.49
N TYR A 113 -9.77 16.79 -26.81
CA TYR A 113 -9.69 17.90 -27.79
C TYR A 113 -10.45 17.79 -29.12
N ALA A 114 -10.90 16.63 -29.59
CA ALA A 114 -11.22 16.52 -31.01
C ALA A 114 -12.48 15.68 -31.31
N LEU A 115 -13.46 16.43 -31.85
CA LEU A 115 -14.51 16.00 -32.78
C LEU A 115 -15.79 15.46 -32.13
N GLY A 116 -16.91 16.07 -32.54
CA GLY A 116 -18.25 15.49 -32.40
C GLY A 116 -18.39 14.23 -33.25
N ILE A 117 -17.62 13.21 -32.92
CA ILE A 117 -17.79 11.86 -33.42
C ILE A 117 -18.93 11.31 -32.56
N ASP A 118 -20.15 11.37 -33.07
CA ASP A 118 -21.33 10.72 -32.47
C ASP A 118 -21.27 9.19 -32.54
N ASP A 119 -20.23 8.63 -33.15
CA ASP A 119 -20.18 7.19 -33.43
C ASP A 119 -19.86 6.36 -32.16
N MET A 120 -20.85 5.61 -31.68
CA MET A 120 -20.75 4.66 -30.56
C MET A 120 -19.79 3.49 -30.84
N THR A 121 -19.30 3.34 -32.09
CA THR A 121 -18.44 2.24 -32.51
C THR A 121 -17.00 2.32 -32.00
N TYR A 122 -16.57 3.44 -31.39
CA TYR A 122 -15.19 3.60 -30.95
C TYR A 122 -14.95 2.95 -29.57
N PHE A 123 -15.00 1.62 -29.54
CA PHE A 123 -14.39 0.82 -28.48
C PHE A 123 -12.87 0.86 -28.71
N ILE A 124 -12.11 1.38 -27.74
CA ILE A 124 -10.66 1.58 -27.87
C ILE A 124 -9.94 0.47 -27.12
N GLY A 125 -9.43 -0.52 -27.86
CA GLY A 125 -8.59 -1.58 -27.30
C GLY A 125 -9.33 -2.56 -26.38
N PRO A 126 -8.64 -3.21 -25.42
CA PRO A 126 -9.23 -4.17 -24.49
C PRO A 126 -10.00 -3.49 -23.33
N TYR A 127 -10.00 -2.16 -23.26
CA TYR A 127 -10.63 -1.40 -22.18
C TYR A 127 -11.98 -0.82 -22.62
N PRO A 128 -12.96 -0.69 -21.70
CA PRO A 128 -14.19 0.03 -22.00
C PRO A 128 -13.88 1.45 -22.51
N GLY A 129 -14.46 1.80 -23.66
CA GLY A 129 -14.31 3.13 -24.23
C GLY A 129 -14.96 4.23 -23.36
N PRO A 130 -14.51 5.49 -23.48
CA PRO A 130 -14.99 6.61 -22.67
C PRO A 130 -16.50 6.84 -22.76
N LYS A 131 -17.13 6.51 -23.90
CA LYS A 131 -18.57 6.67 -24.12
C LYS A 131 -19.43 5.70 -23.32
N LEU A 132 -18.86 4.59 -22.81
CA LEU A 132 -19.56 3.67 -21.91
C LEU A 132 -19.75 4.25 -20.49
N PHE A 133 -19.07 5.37 -20.22
CA PHE A 133 -19.14 6.10 -18.96
C PHE A 133 -19.95 7.39 -19.19
N HIS A 134 -21.28 7.28 -19.28
CA HIS A 134 -22.15 8.45 -19.51
C HIS A 134 -22.08 9.46 -18.35
N SER A 135 -22.67 10.65 -18.56
CA SER A 135 -22.56 11.82 -17.66
C SER A 135 -22.67 11.47 -16.19
N SER A 136 -21.65 11.84 -15.42
CA SER A 136 -21.48 11.42 -14.03
C SER A 136 -22.55 11.98 -13.10
N SER A 137 -22.70 11.36 -11.93
CA SER A 137 -23.27 12.06 -10.78
C SER A 137 -22.49 13.34 -10.46
N LYS A 138 -23.18 14.35 -9.91
CA LYS A 138 -22.58 15.65 -9.62
C LYS A 138 -21.33 15.48 -8.76
N GLY A 139 -20.20 15.92 -9.30
CA GLY A 139 -18.95 16.02 -8.57
C GLY A 139 -17.92 14.92 -8.85
N CYS A 140 -18.28 13.83 -9.52
CA CYS A 140 -17.31 12.81 -9.96
C CYS A 140 -16.45 13.26 -11.15
N LEU A 141 -16.87 14.32 -11.84
CA LEU A 141 -16.03 15.01 -12.83
C LEU A 141 -15.03 15.94 -12.14
N PRO A 142 -13.83 16.11 -12.72
CA PRO A 142 -12.89 17.11 -12.25
C PRO A 142 -13.55 18.50 -12.26
N PRO A 143 -13.12 19.42 -11.37
CA PRO A 143 -13.56 20.81 -11.42
C PRO A 143 -13.40 21.35 -12.85
N SER A 144 -14.35 22.18 -13.30
CA SER A 144 -14.36 22.73 -14.66
C SER A 144 -13.21 23.74 -14.86
N ASP A 145 -11.99 23.23 -14.91
CA ASP A 145 -10.90 23.89 -15.60
C ASP A 145 -11.19 23.78 -17.10
N ASN A 146 -10.65 24.67 -17.93
CA ASN A 146 -10.90 24.74 -19.38
C ASN A 146 -10.47 23.48 -20.20
N ILE A 147 -10.29 22.32 -19.57
CA ILE A 147 -9.88 21.04 -20.14
C ILE A 147 -10.80 19.94 -19.58
N ASN A 148 -11.67 19.38 -20.42
CA ASN A 148 -12.49 18.23 -20.06
C ASN A 148 -11.66 16.95 -20.15
N VAL A 149 -11.07 16.52 -19.03
CA VAL A 149 -10.41 15.21 -18.95
C VAL A 149 -11.49 14.14 -18.81
N TRP A 150 -11.62 13.28 -19.81
CA TRP A 150 -12.54 12.13 -19.76
C TRP A 150 -11.99 11.06 -18.83
N SER A 151 -12.86 10.40 -18.08
CA SER A 151 -12.48 9.35 -17.14
C SER A 151 -13.63 8.36 -16.93
N SER A 152 -13.33 7.22 -16.31
CA SER A 152 -14.33 6.26 -15.88
C SER A 152 -15.07 6.81 -14.66
N ASN A 153 -16.01 7.70 -14.91
CA ASN A 153 -16.70 8.51 -13.91
C ASN A 153 -17.71 7.74 -13.02
N THR A 154 -17.96 6.46 -13.31
CA THR A 154 -18.86 5.56 -12.57
C THR A 154 -18.15 4.41 -11.86
N ILE A 155 -16.88 4.14 -12.17
CA ILE A 155 -16.10 3.06 -11.56
C ILE A 155 -14.80 3.61 -10.95
N MET A 156 -14.59 3.26 -9.70
CA MET A 156 -13.50 3.82 -8.91
C MET A 156 -12.22 2.99 -8.99
N ALA A 157 -11.09 3.65 -8.78
CA ALA A 157 -9.79 2.98 -8.65
C ALA A 157 -9.62 2.34 -7.27
N SER A 158 -8.90 1.21 -7.21
CA SER A 158 -8.46 0.63 -5.94
C SER A 158 -7.59 1.63 -5.15
N PRO A 159 -7.76 1.75 -3.81
CA PRO A 159 -7.22 2.86 -3.04
C PRO A 159 -5.72 2.72 -2.68
N TYR A 160 -4.86 2.34 -3.62
CA TYR A 160 -3.41 2.24 -3.41
C TYR A 160 -2.67 3.59 -3.40
N HIS A 161 -3.35 4.67 -3.75
CA HIS A 161 -2.77 5.99 -4.01
C HIS A 161 -1.94 6.55 -2.86
N ALA A 162 -2.46 6.54 -1.62
CA ALA A 162 -1.75 7.09 -0.46
C ALA A 162 -0.46 6.30 -0.17
N THR A 163 -0.55 4.97 -0.21
CA THR A 163 0.61 4.07 -0.06
C THR A 163 1.67 4.34 -1.12
N THR A 164 1.28 4.38 -2.39
CA THR A 164 2.23 4.62 -3.48
C THR A 164 2.87 6.00 -3.40
N ILE A 165 2.12 7.04 -3.06
CA ILE A 165 2.65 8.41 -2.92
C ILE A 165 3.65 8.48 -1.76
N LEU A 166 3.35 7.83 -0.64
CA LEU A 166 4.27 7.74 0.48
C LEU A 166 5.57 7.00 0.10
N GLU A 167 5.44 5.88 -0.62
CA GLU A 167 6.59 5.10 -1.11
C GLU A 167 7.43 5.90 -2.12
N ILE A 168 6.81 6.62 -3.06
CA ILE A 168 7.51 7.54 -3.98
C ILE A 168 8.29 8.60 -3.22
N PHE A 169 7.68 9.20 -2.19
CA PHE A 169 8.37 10.17 -1.34
C PHE A 169 9.59 9.54 -0.65
N TYR A 170 9.47 8.32 -0.12
CA TYR A 170 10.60 7.61 0.50
C TYR A 170 11.70 7.19 -0.47
N LEU A 171 11.35 6.87 -1.71
CA LEU A 171 12.30 6.52 -2.77
C LEU A 171 12.96 7.74 -3.42
N SER A 172 12.33 8.92 -3.28
CA SER A 172 12.86 10.20 -3.74
C SER A 172 14.08 10.65 -2.92
N ASN A 173 14.63 11.81 -3.28
CA ASN A 173 15.69 12.46 -2.50
C ASN A 173 15.11 13.36 -1.39
N GLN A 174 13.78 13.36 -1.20
CA GLN A 174 13.06 14.14 -0.19
C GLN A 174 13.42 15.64 -0.22
N THR A 175 13.60 16.17 -1.43
CA THR A 175 13.90 17.59 -1.66
C THR A 175 12.70 18.45 -1.24
N SER A 176 12.90 19.78 -1.16
CA SER A 176 11.78 20.70 -0.94
C SER A 176 10.67 20.52 -1.97
N ALA A 177 11.03 20.26 -3.24
CA ALA A 177 10.07 19.97 -4.30
C ALA A 177 9.29 18.66 -4.04
N ASP A 178 9.92 17.62 -3.50
CA ASP A 178 9.24 16.36 -3.14
C ASP A 178 8.26 16.59 -1.98
N VAL A 179 8.64 17.38 -0.98
CA VAL A 179 7.77 17.78 0.14
C VAL A 179 6.59 18.64 -0.35
N ASP A 180 6.83 19.56 -1.28
CA ASP A 180 5.78 20.41 -1.85
C ASP A 180 4.81 19.60 -2.73
N ASN A 181 5.33 18.60 -3.48
CA ASN A 181 4.47 17.64 -4.18
C ASN A 181 3.65 16.80 -3.19
N LEU A 182 4.26 16.31 -2.12
CA LEU A 182 3.57 15.55 -1.07
C LEU A 182 2.44 16.37 -0.44
N HIS A 183 2.68 17.65 -0.15
CA HIS A 183 1.67 18.56 0.36
C HIS A 183 0.51 18.77 -0.62
N MET A 184 0.80 19.00 -1.90
CA MET A 184 -0.21 19.12 -2.95
C MET A 184 -1.08 17.86 -3.04
N PHE A 185 -0.48 16.67 -2.99
CA PHE A 185 -1.24 15.42 -3.04
C PHE A 185 -2.01 15.11 -1.76
N TYR A 186 -1.55 15.57 -0.60
CA TYR A 186 -2.24 15.33 0.67
C TYR A 186 -3.69 15.82 0.65
N GLY A 187 -3.94 17.03 0.14
CA GLY A 187 -5.31 17.55 0.01
C GLY A 187 -6.19 16.70 -0.91
N LYS A 188 -5.62 16.21 -2.01
CA LYS A 188 -6.30 15.33 -2.97
C LYS A 188 -6.56 13.93 -2.41
N LEU A 189 -5.60 13.35 -1.71
CA LEU A 189 -5.75 12.08 -1.00
C LEU A 189 -6.80 12.17 0.10
N HIS A 190 -6.80 13.26 0.87
CA HIS A 190 -7.81 13.49 1.90
C HIS A 190 -9.22 13.56 1.30
N ALA A 191 -9.40 14.22 0.15
CA ALA A 191 -10.67 14.24 -0.57
C ALA A 191 -11.09 12.84 -1.05
N TRP A 192 -10.16 12.07 -1.63
CA TRP A 192 -10.42 10.69 -2.06
C TRP A 192 -10.83 9.77 -0.90
N HIS A 193 -10.11 9.83 0.22
CA HIS A 193 -10.44 9.02 1.38
C HIS A 193 -11.74 9.48 2.04
N SER A 194 -12.04 10.78 2.02
CA SER A 194 -13.33 11.29 2.50
C SER A 194 -14.46 10.79 1.61
N PHE A 195 -14.30 10.76 0.27
CA PHE A 195 -15.26 10.12 -0.63
C PHE A 195 -15.52 8.65 -0.24
N LEU A 196 -14.46 7.87 0.00
CA LEU A 196 -14.62 6.46 0.42
C LEU A 196 -15.35 6.31 1.75
N HIS A 197 -14.97 7.07 2.77
CA HIS A 197 -15.61 7.03 4.10
C HIS A 197 -17.05 7.56 4.09
N ASP A 198 -17.31 8.62 3.31
CA ASP A 198 -18.55 9.39 3.41
C ASP A 198 -19.58 9.00 2.33
N GLN A 199 -19.16 8.42 1.20
CA GLN A 199 -20.05 8.02 0.10
C GLN A 199 -20.10 6.51 -0.14
N VAL A 200 -18.99 5.80 0.05
CA VAL A 200 -18.94 4.33 -0.15
C VAL A 200 -19.29 3.57 1.15
N ILE A 201 -18.92 4.11 2.31
CA ILE A 201 -19.13 3.50 3.64
C ILE A 201 -20.32 4.06 4.48
N PRO A 202 -21.11 5.09 4.08
CA PRO A 202 -21.93 5.86 5.04
C PRO A 202 -23.04 5.08 5.76
N LYS A 203 -23.40 3.87 5.30
CA LYS A 203 -24.54 3.08 5.84
C LYS A 203 -24.17 2.03 6.89
N CYS A 204 -22.91 1.98 7.30
CA CYS A 204 -22.42 0.96 8.25
C CYS A 204 -22.22 1.46 9.68
N ILE A 205 -22.24 2.79 9.86
CA ILE A 205 -21.97 3.45 11.13
C ILE A 205 -23.32 3.91 11.68
N GLU A 206 -23.80 3.23 12.73
CA GLU A 206 -24.93 3.73 13.50
C GLU A 206 -24.50 4.98 14.27
N ASN A 207 -25.00 6.16 13.92
CA ASN A 207 -24.90 7.32 14.80
C ASN A 207 -25.97 7.18 15.88
N ASP A 208 -25.78 6.25 16.81
CA ASP A 208 -26.63 6.16 17.99
C ASP A 208 -26.24 7.30 18.94
N LEU A 209 -26.71 8.51 18.62
CA LEU A 209 -26.49 9.76 19.36
C LEU A 209 -27.09 9.73 20.78
N ILE A 210 -27.56 8.58 21.28
CA ILE A 210 -28.40 8.47 22.48
C ILE A 210 -27.75 7.62 23.58
N THR A 211 -26.67 6.87 23.33
CA THR A 211 -26.00 6.09 24.38
C THR A 211 -24.48 6.14 24.26
N GLU A 212 -23.78 6.40 25.37
CA GLU A 212 -22.30 6.33 25.51
C GLU A 212 -21.70 4.94 25.23
N THR A 213 -22.51 3.98 24.78
CA THR A 213 -22.07 2.67 24.31
C THR A 213 -21.65 2.77 22.84
N MET A 214 -20.46 2.26 22.53
CA MET A 214 -19.86 2.36 21.19
C MET A 214 -20.86 1.99 20.08
N PRO A 215 -20.93 2.79 18.99
CA PRO A 215 -21.88 2.57 17.91
C PRO A 215 -21.75 1.16 17.34
N HIS A 216 -22.87 0.44 17.19
CA HIS A 216 -22.86 -0.88 16.56
C HIS A 216 -22.50 -0.71 15.08
N THR A 217 -21.30 -1.14 14.71
CA THR A 217 -20.81 -1.03 13.34
C THR A 217 -21.04 -2.36 12.62
N TYR A 218 -21.83 -2.35 11.54
CA TYR A 218 -22.09 -3.53 10.72
C TYR A 218 -20.95 -3.69 9.72
N LEU A 219 -19.87 -4.33 10.16
CA LEU A 219 -18.68 -4.59 9.35
C LEU A 219 -18.66 -6.03 8.86
N PRO A 220 -18.14 -6.29 7.64
CA PRO A 220 -17.62 -5.33 6.67
C PRO A 220 -18.72 -4.77 5.76
N CYS A 221 -18.48 -3.60 5.15
CA CYS A 221 -19.51 -2.92 4.37
C CYS A 221 -18.99 -1.99 3.26
N MET A 222 -17.67 -1.86 3.12
CA MET A 222 -17.08 -1.23 1.95
C MET A 222 -17.31 -2.16 0.76
N ALA A 223 -18.14 -1.76 -0.17
CA ALA A 223 -18.47 -2.59 -1.32
C ALA A 223 -18.13 -1.89 -2.63
N VAL A 224 -17.63 -2.67 -3.57
CA VAL A 224 -17.52 -2.30 -4.99
C VAL A 224 -18.88 -2.53 -5.66
N HIS A 225 -19.17 -1.72 -6.67
CA HIS A 225 -20.39 -1.75 -7.47
C HIS A 225 -20.15 -2.25 -8.90
N HIS A 226 -18.89 -2.49 -9.27
CA HIS A 226 -18.53 -3.09 -10.55
C HIS A 226 -17.30 -3.99 -10.43
N PRO A 227 -17.25 -5.18 -11.08
CA PRO A 227 -16.08 -6.07 -11.06
C PRO A 227 -14.74 -5.41 -11.44
N TRP A 228 -14.75 -4.49 -12.42
CA TRP A 228 -13.57 -3.70 -12.83
C TRP A 228 -13.00 -2.73 -11.79
N GLU A 229 -13.69 -2.51 -10.67
CA GLU A 229 -13.12 -1.76 -9.54
C GLU A 229 -12.13 -2.62 -8.73
N THR A 230 -12.16 -3.95 -8.89
CA THR A 230 -11.28 -4.89 -8.22
C THR A 230 -10.00 -5.17 -9.04
N GLU A 231 -8.99 -5.78 -8.41
CA GLU A 231 -7.82 -6.34 -9.13
C GLU A 231 -8.02 -7.83 -9.48
N VAL A 232 -9.22 -8.37 -9.26
CA VAL A 232 -9.53 -9.77 -9.58
C VAL A 232 -9.72 -9.94 -11.09
N ASP A 233 -9.04 -10.91 -11.69
CA ASP A 233 -9.11 -11.11 -13.13
C ASP A 233 -10.52 -11.52 -13.57
N MET A 234 -10.92 -11.10 -14.78
CA MET A 234 -12.28 -11.34 -15.27
C MET A 234 -12.59 -12.81 -15.55
N LYS A 235 -11.58 -13.68 -15.62
CA LYS A 235 -11.76 -15.14 -15.76
C LYS A 235 -11.78 -15.89 -14.43
N SER A 236 -11.63 -15.18 -13.31
CA SER A 236 -11.72 -15.77 -11.99
C SER A 236 -13.08 -16.45 -11.80
N PRO A 237 -13.11 -17.67 -11.23
CA PRO A 237 -14.36 -18.39 -10.95
C PRO A 237 -15.28 -17.65 -9.96
N ILE A 238 -14.75 -16.62 -9.27
CA ILE A 238 -15.50 -15.77 -8.37
C ILE A 238 -16.71 -15.14 -9.08
N TRP A 239 -16.55 -14.74 -10.34
CA TRP A 239 -17.55 -13.97 -11.06
C TRP A 239 -18.75 -14.81 -11.45
N LYS A 240 -18.55 -16.10 -11.74
CA LYS A 240 -19.65 -17.03 -12.01
C LYS A 240 -20.66 -17.07 -10.86
N ILE A 241 -20.17 -17.04 -9.62
CA ILE A 241 -21.04 -17.05 -8.43
C ILE A 241 -21.52 -15.64 -8.11
N ALA A 242 -20.62 -14.65 -8.08
CA ALA A 242 -20.93 -13.29 -7.69
C ALA A 242 -21.89 -12.57 -8.63
N MET A 243 -21.83 -12.87 -9.93
CA MET A 243 -22.64 -12.24 -10.97
C MET A 243 -23.84 -13.11 -11.40
N SER A 244 -23.97 -14.35 -10.91
CA SER A 244 -25.03 -15.30 -11.33
C SER A 244 -26.43 -14.67 -11.44
N LYS A 245 -26.92 -14.05 -10.37
CA LYS A 245 -28.24 -13.41 -10.33
C LYS A 245 -28.38 -12.25 -11.32
N LEU A 246 -27.32 -11.50 -11.52
CA LEU A 246 -27.30 -10.39 -12.47
C LEU A 246 -27.32 -10.91 -13.90
N THR A 247 -26.50 -11.92 -14.19
CA THR A 247 -26.46 -12.57 -15.49
C THR A 247 -27.81 -13.17 -15.86
N GLU A 248 -28.47 -13.87 -14.93
CA GLU A 248 -29.84 -14.34 -15.09
C GLU A 248 -30.83 -13.19 -15.35
N LEU A 249 -30.68 -12.07 -14.64
CA LEU A 249 -31.51 -10.88 -14.83
C LEU A 249 -31.32 -10.28 -16.24
N VAL A 250 -30.09 -10.12 -16.71
CA VAL A 250 -29.75 -9.59 -18.03
C VAL A 250 -30.33 -10.49 -19.13
N ALA A 251 -30.10 -11.81 -19.01
CA ALA A 251 -30.68 -12.80 -19.91
C ALA A 251 -32.21 -12.76 -19.92
N SER A 252 -32.86 -12.68 -18.75
CA SER A 252 -34.33 -12.62 -18.63
C SER A 252 -34.94 -11.35 -19.25
N LYS A 253 -34.19 -10.25 -19.25
CA LYS A 253 -34.58 -8.99 -19.90
C LYS A 253 -34.34 -9.01 -21.41
N GLY A 254 -33.57 -9.96 -21.92
CA GLY A 254 -33.05 -9.93 -23.28
C GLY A 254 -32.25 -8.65 -23.55
N TRP A 255 -31.55 -8.14 -22.54
CA TRP A 255 -30.72 -6.93 -22.70
C TRP A 255 -29.39 -7.33 -23.34
N HIS A 256 -29.00 -6.58 -24.37
CA HIS A 256 -27.71 -6.68 -25.04
C HIS A 256 -27.21 -5.26 -25.33
N PRO A 257 -25.89 -5.03 -25.39
CA PRO A 257 -25.38 -3.73 -25.81
C PRO A 257 -25.88 -3.38 -27.22
N SER A 258 -26.13 -2.10 -27.48
CA SER A 258 -26.59 -1.62 -28.80
C SER A 258 -25.51 -1.68 -29.89
N PHE A 259 -24.32 -2.17 -29.54
CA PHE A 259 -23.13 -2.26 -30.38
C PHE A 259 -22.53 -3.66 -30.25
N GLU A 260 -21.76 -4.06 -31.25
CA GLU A 260 -21.04 -5.32 -31.22
C GLU A 260 -19.76 -5.19 -30.37
N ILE A 261 -19.56 -6.13 -29.44
CA ILE A 261 -18.30 -6.27 -28.71
C ILE A 261 -17.22 -6.65 -29.72
N THR A 262 -16.18 -5.82 -29.83
CA THR A 262 -15.16 -5.96 -30.86
C THR A 262 -14.31 -7.23 -30.68
N ASP A 263 -13.77 -7.74 -31.79
CA ASP A 263 -12.86 -8.88 -31.75
C ASP A 263 -11.65 -8.62 -30.85
N ALA A 264 -11.13 -7.38 -30.82
CA ALA A 264 -10.01 -7.01 -29.95
C ALA A 264 -10.28 -7.34 -28.47
N VAL A 265 -11.49 -7.04 -27.98
CA VAL A 265 -11.94 -7.40 -26.63
C VAL A 265 -12.11 -8.90 -26.49
N LYS A 266 -12.82 -9.54 -27.43
CA LYS A 266 -13.09 -10.99 -27.37
C LYS A 266 -11.84 -11.84 -27.41
N THR A 267 -10.78 -11.37 -28.08
CA THR A 267 -9.48 -12.02 -28.15
C THR A 267 -8.58 -11.73 -26.96
N SER A 268 -8.94 -10.76 -26.11
CA SER A 268 -8.21 -10.49 -24.88
C SER A 268 -8.15 -11.74 -24.02
N PHE A 269 -6.98 -12.02 -23.46
CA PHE A 269 -6.78 -13.25 -22.69
C PHE A 269 -7.69 -13.33 -21.45
N ASP A 270 -8.15 -12.20 -20.92
CA ASP A 270 -9.02 -12.07 -19.75
C ASP A 270 -10.50 -11.94 -20.13
N TYR A 271 -10.88 -12.08 -21.41
CA TYR A 271 -12.27 -12.01 -21.83
C TYR A 271 -13.12 -13.11 -21.15
N PRO A 272 -14.15 -12.75 -20.37
CA PRO A 272 -14.91 -13.71 -19.58
C PRO A 272 -15.96 -14.51 -20.37
N GLY A 273 -16.14 -14.19 -21.66
CA GLY A 273 -17.24 -14.69 -22.48
C GLY A 273 -18.40 -13.69 -22.58
N ASP A 274 -19.21 -13.82 -23.63
CA ASP A 274 -20.24 -12.84 -24.01
C ASP A 274 -21.24 -12.59 -22.87
N GLU A 275 -21.81 -13.64 -22.28
CA GLU A 275 -22.83 -13.54 -21.24
C GLU A 275 -22.37 -12.73 -20.00
N LEU A 276 -21.17 -13.02 -19.51
CA LEU A 276 -20.62 -12.30 -18.36
C LEU A 276 -20.19 -10.89 -18.76
N TYR A 277 -19.61 -10.69 -19.95
CA TYR A 277 -19.20 -9.37 -20.43
C TYR A 277 -20.39 -8.44 -20.68
N GLU A 278 -21.49 -8.94 -21.24
CA GLU A 278 -22.75 -8.21 -21.37
C GLU A 278 -23.30 -7.82 -20.00
N SER A 279 -23.17 -8.69 -18.99
CA SER A 279 -23.55 -8.36 -17.61
C SER A 279 -22.71 -7.21 -17.02
N LEU A 280 -21.42 -7.11 -17.38
CA LEU A 280 -20.57 -5.97 -17.01
C LEU A 280 -21.04 -4.68 -17.70
N LEU A 281 -21.30 -4.74 -19.01
CA LEU A 281 -21.80 -3.57 -19.77
C LEU A 281 -23.18 -3.11 -19.24
N PHE A 282 -24.05 -4.04 -18.85
CA PHE A 282 -25.32 -3.72 -18.23
C PHE A 282 -25.14 -2.96 -16.91
N LEU A 283 -24.12 -3.30 -16.10
CA LEU A 283 -23.83 -2.56 -14.88
C LEU A 283 -23.36 -1.14 -15.17
N LEU A 284 -22.54 -0.92 -16.19
CA LEU A 284 -22.16 0.44 -16.59
C LEU A 284 -23.37 1.27 -16.99
N ASP A 285 -24.25 0.72 -17.83
CA ASP A 285 -25.50 1.36 -18.25
C ASP A 285 -26.36 1.70 -17.02
N CYS A 286 -26.53 0.74 -16.12
CA CYS A 286 -27.26 0.91 -14.86
C CYS A 286 -26.67 2.00 -13.95
N LEU A 287 -25.34 2.03 -13.77
CA LEU A 287 -24.65 3.01 -12.94
C LEU A 287 -24.75 4.42 -13.56
N SER A 288 -24.86 4.49 -14.88
CA SER A 288 -24.94 5.75 -15.61
C SER A 288 -26.35 6.35 -15.70
N GLY A 289 -27.39 5.50 -15.68
CA GLY A 289 -28.78 5.90 -15.91
C GLY A 289 -29.51 6.50 -14.71
N LYS A 290 -28.88 6.57 -13.53
CA LYS A 290 -29.50 7.10 -12.31
C LYS A 290 -28.65 8.24 -11.73
N SER A 291 -29.19 9.45 -11.70
CA SER A 291 -28.58 10.55 -10.96
C SER A 291 -28.64 10.22 -9.47
N ASP A 292 -27.56 10.45 -8.72
CA ASP A 292 -27.56 10.31 -7.25
C ASP A 292 -28.63 11.22 -6.59
N ASP A 293 -29.07 12.29 -7.28
CA ASP A 293 -30.18 13.15 -6.85
C ASP A 293 -31.54 12.42 -6.82
N ASP A 294 -31.68 11.32 -7.56
CA ASP A 294 -32.93 10.55 -7.68
C ASP A 294 -33.04 9.40 -6.67
N VAL A 295 -32.01 9.17 -5.84
CA VAL A 295 -32.14 8.27 -4.70
C VAL A 295 -32.70 9.09 -3.54
N PRO A 296 -34.03 9.02 -3.24
CA PRO A 296 -34.55 9.67 -2.06
C PRO A 296 -33.75 9.16 -0.86
N GLN A 297 -33.04 10.06 -0.19
CA GLN A 297 -32.48 9.79 1.12
C GLN A 297 -33.64 9.27 1.95
N SER A 298 -33.60 7.98 2.26
CA SER A 298 -34.64 7.37 3.08
C SER A 298 -34.62 8.08 4.42
N ASP A 299 -35.67 8.83 4.73
CA ASP A 299 -35.85 9.51 6.02
C ASP A 299 -35.96 8.51 7.20
N THR A 300 -35.85 7.19 6.94
CA THR A 300 -35.76 6.15 7.98
C THR A 300 -34.32 6.01 8.47
N PRO A 301 -33.96 6.55 9.66
CA PRO A 301 -32.56 6.67 10.10
C PRO A 301 -31.96 5.35 10.62
N ARG A 302 -32.53 4.18 10.24
CA ARG A 302 -32.31 2.90 10.94
C ARG A 302 -32.10 1.66 10.06
N ASP A 303 -32.12 1.78 8.74
CA ASP A 303 -31.89 0.60 7.89
C ASP A 303 -30.40 0.46 7.58
N HIS A 304 -29.73 -0.44 8.30
CA HIS A 304 -28.31 -0.84 8.15
C HIS A 304 -28.03 -1.62 6.85
N ASN A 305 -28.82 -1.36 5.81
CA ASN A 305 -28.72 -2.10 4.56
C ASN A 305 -27.64 -1.46 3.69
N ILE A 306 -26.76 -2.29 3.14
CA ILE A 306 -25.93 -1.90 1.99
C ILE A 306 -26.91 -1.59 0.87
N GLN A 307 -26.82 -0.39 0.31
CA GLN A 307 -27.69 0.05 -0.78
C GLN A 307 -26.87 0.17 -2.05
N SER A 308 -27.48 -0.20 -3.17
CA SER A 308 -26.89 -0.05 -4.50
C SER A 308 -27.96 0.44 -5.47
N THR A 309 -27.57 1.28 -6.42
CA THR A 309 -28.44 1.68 -7.54
C THR A 309 -28.64 0.53 -8.53
N CYS A 310 -27.72 -0.42 -8.52
CA CYS A 310 -27.62 -1.55 -9.44
C CYS A 310 -27.67 -2.91 -8.73
N PRO A 311 -28.08 -3.98 -9.44
CA PRO A 311 -28.25 -5.34 -8.89
C PRO A 311 -26.92 -6.08 -8.61
N PHE A 312 -25.84 -5.35 -8.31
CA PHE A 312 -24.57 -5.93 -7.94
C PHE A 312 -23.91 -5.09 -6.85
N SER A 313 -23.28 -5.79 -5.90
CA SER A 313 -22.39 -5.22 -4.90
C SER A 313 -21.57 -6.33 -4.26
N MET A 314 -20.28 -6.11 -4.07
CA MET A 314 -19.34 -7.09 -3.52
C MET A 314 -18.37 -6.41 -2.57
N ILE A 315 -18.07 -7.05 -1.45
CA ILE A 315 -17.02 -6.65 -0.53
C ILE A 315 -15.76 -7.42 -0.93
N ASP A 316 -14.83 -6.70 -1.55
CA ASP A 316 -13.58 -7.25 -2.08
C ASP A 316 -12.45 -7.17 -1.06
N VAL A 317 -11.74 -8.28 -0.86
CA VAL A 317 -10.63 -8.41 0.10
C VAL A 317 -9.47 -7.51 -0.29
N GLY A 318 -9.09 -7.49 -1.57
CA GLY A 318 -7.95 -6.70 -2.08
C GLY A 318 -8.20 -5.20 -1.94
N PHE A 319 -9.39 -4.75 -2.29
CA PHE A 319 -9.84 -3.37 -2.16
C PHE A 319 -9.87 -2.93 -0.69
N THR A 320 -10.45 -3.76 0.19
CA THR A 320 -10.53 -3.46 1.63
C THR A 320 -9.14 -3.41 2.27
N ALA A 321 -8.23 -4.31 1.88
CA ALA A 321 -6.85 -4.31 2.38
C ALA A 321 -6.05 -3.10 1.88
N ALA A 322 -6.21 -2.75 0.60
CA ALA A 322 -5.63 -1.53 0.04
C ALA A 322 -6.12 -0.29 0.80
N PHE A 323 -7.41 -0.24 1.12
CA PHE A 323 -8.04 0.88 1.81
C PHE A 323 -7.52 1.04 3.24
N SER A 324 -7.50 -0.04 4.03
CA SER A 324 -6.96 -0.02 5.40
C SER A 324 -5.52 0.47 5.42
N LYS A 325 -4.69 -0.04 4.51
CA LYS A 325 -3.29 0.38 4.40
C LYS A 325 -3.17 1.87 4.03
N ALA A 326 -3.97 2.31 3.08
CA ALA A 326 -3.92 3.68 2.59
C ALA A 326 -4.39 4.71 3.63
N ASP A 327 -5.36 4.38 4.49
CA ASP A 327 -5.75 5.25 5.62
C ASP A 327 -4.58 5.47 6.59
N ARG A 328 -3.84 4.40 6.91
CA ARG A 328 -2.63 4.49 7.76
C ARG A 328 -1.55 5.34 7.10
N ASP A 329 -1.33 5.13 5.80
CA ASP A 329 -0.32 5.88 5.04
C ASP A 329 -0.69 7.35 4.89
N LEU A 330 -1.98 7.68 4.74
CA LEU A 330 -2.44 9.07 4.71
C LEU A 330 -2.16 9.79 6.03
N ARG A 331 -2.34 9.11 7.18
CA ARG A 331 -1.93 9.66 8.49
C ARG A 331 -0.42 9.85 8.58
N GLN A 332 0.36 8.92 8.03
CA GLN A 332 1.81 9.05 8.00
C GLN A 332 2.26 10.24 7.12
N ILE A 333 1.61 10.47 5.98
CA ILE A 333 1.82 11.65 5.14
C ILE A 333 1.49 12.93 5.94
N GLN A 334 0.36 12.96 6.65
CA GLN A 334 0.00 14.09 7.52
C GLN A 334 1.11 14.39 8.54
N GLN A 335 1.63 13.36 9.22
CA GLN A 335 2.72 13.51 10.17
C GLN A 335 3.98 14.10 9.53
N ILE A 336 4.40 13.57 8.37
CA ILE A 336 5.56 14.08 7.64
C ILE A 336 5.40 15.57 7.31
N LEU A 337 4.21 15.97 6.88
CA LEU A 337 3.92 17.36 6.51
C LEU A 337 3.88 18.29 7.74
N MET A 338 3.42 17.80 8.89
CA MET A 338 3.51 18.54 10.16
C MET A 338 4.97 18.74 10.58
N ASP A 339 5.76 17.67 10.57
CA ASP A 339 7.19 17.71 10.93
C ASP A 339 7.97 18.67 10.02
N LYS A 340 7.61 18.75 8.73
CA LYS A 340 8.19 19.68 7.74
C LYS A 340 7.53 21.08 7.73
N ASN A 341 6.69 21.40 8.71
CA ASN A 341 5.96 22.68 8.84
C ASN A 341 5.20 23.10 7.57
N ARG A 342 4.64 22.14 6.82
CA ARG A 342 3.82 22.43 5.63
C ARG A 342 2.34 22.56 5.94
N ILE A 343 1.89 21.89 6.99
CA ILE A 343 0.53 22.00 7.50
C ILE A 343 0.58 22.27 9.02
N SER A 344 -0.47 22.91 9.54
CA SER A 344 -0.64 23.03 10.99
C SER A 344 -1.00 21.69 11.61
N HIS A 345 -0.79 21.57 12.92
CA HIS A 345 -1.33 20.45 13.68
C HIS A 345 -2.85 20.40 13.50
N PRO A 346 -3.43 19.21 13.25
CA PRO A 346 -4.88 19.07 13.16
C PRO A 346 -5.51 19.42 14.51
N SER A 347 -6.75 19.89 14.46
CA SER A 347 -7.57 19.99 15.66
C SER A 347 -7.74 18.60 16.29
N GLN A 348 -7.99 18.54 17.60
CA GLN A 348 -8.25 17.27 18.29
C GLN A 348 -9.35 16.45 17.61
N LYS A 349 -10.43 17.12 17.16
CA LYS A 349 -11.54 16.48 16.45
C LYS A 349 -11.11 15.84 15.13
N GLU A 350 -10.24 16.49 14.36
CA GLU A 350 -9.72 15.94 13.10
C GLU A 350 -8.79 14.75 13.36
N ALA A 351 -7.97 14.81 14.40
CA ALA A 351 -7.11 13.71 14.81
C ALA A 351 -7.93 12.47 15.24
N GLU A 352 -8.97 12.68 16.06
CA GLU A 352 -9.91 11.64 16.48
C GLU A 352 -10.68 11.04 15.30
N LEU A 353 -11.11 11.87 14.33
CA LEU A 353 -11.77 11.40 13.11
C LEU A 353 -10.84 10.54 12.26
N ALA A 354 -9.59 10.97 12.05
CA ALA A 354 -8.60 10.22 11.28
C ALA A 354 -8.25 8.87 11.95
N GLU A 355 -8.15 8.85 13.28
CA GLU A 355 -7.97 7.62 14.05
C GLU A 355 -9.17 6.68 13.94
N SER A 356 -10.39 7.21 14.06
CA SER A 356 -11.62 6.44 13.89
C SER A 356 -11.71 5.83 12.49
N ARG A 357 -11.44 6.62 11.44
CA ARG A 357 -11.42 6.16 10.05
C ARG A 357 -10.44 5.00 9.83
N THR A 358 -9.21 5.14 10.34
CA THR A 358 -8.18 4.07 10.28
C THR A 358 -8.63 2.81 11.02
N ARG A 359 -9.23 2.96 12.20
CA ARG A 359 -9.72 1.83 12.99
C ARG A 359 -10.86 1.11 12.26
N ILE A 360 -11.80 1.85 11.67
CA ILE A 360 -12.93 1.31 10.92
C ILE A 360 -12.44 0.52 9.72
N SER A 361 -11.56 1.07 8.88
CA SER A 361 -11.05 0.38 7.69
C SER A 361 -10.27 -0.90 8.03
N THR A 362 -9.46 -0.88 9.10
CA THR A 362 -8.81 -2.09 9.64
C THR A 362 -9.83 -3.13 10.11
N GLN A 363 -10.86 -2.72 10.85
CA GLN A 363 -11.90 -3.65 11.33
C GLN A 363 -12.70 -4.27 10.17
N MET A 364 -12.92 -3.54 9.08
CA MET A 364 -13.56 -4.09 7.88
C MET A 364 -12.76 -5.28 7.33
N LEU A 365 -11.45 -5.13 7.17
CA LEU A 365 -10.60 -6.22 6.68
C LEU A 365 -10.65 -7.42 7.62
N HIS A 366 -10.52 -7.20 8.92
CA HIS A 366 -10.60 -8.28 9.91
C HIS A 366 -11.94 -9.02 9.89
N ALA A 367 -13.05 -8.35 9.59
CA ALA A 367 -14.36 -8.97 9.48
C ALA A 367 -14.51 -9.89 8.23
N LEU A 368 -13.56 -9.84 7.30
CA LEU A 368 -13.49 -10.75 6.15
C LEU A 368 -12.70 -12.03 6.45
N TRP A 369 -12.03 -12.11 7.60
CA TRP A 369 -11.32 -13.32 8.02
C TRP A 369 -12.31 -14.45 8.31
N ASN A 370 -12.04 -15.62 7.75
CA ASN A 370 -12.77 -16.84 8.06
C ASN A 370 -11.84 -17.82 8.78
N GLU A 371 -12.19 -18.17 10.02
CA GLU A 371 -11.37 -19.06 10.85
C GLU A 371 -11.29 -20.49 10.30
N ASP A 372 -12.40 -20.99 9.74
CA ASP A 372 -12.51 -22.38 9.27
C ASP A 372 -11.67 -22.62 8.02
N SER A 373 -11.70 -21.67 7.07
CA SER A 373 -10.87 -21.72 5.87
C SER A 373 -9.46 -21.17 6.10
N GLY A 374 -9.20 -20.48 7.22
CA GLY A 374 -7.90 -19.90 7.55
C GLY A 374 -7.42 -18.85 6.55
N THR A 375 -8.35 -18.13 5.91
CA THR A 375 -8.06 -17.10 4.92
C THR A 375 -9.12 -15.99 4.94
N PHE A 376 -8.87 -14.90 4.22
CA PHE A 376 -9.84 -13.83 4.02
C PHE A 376 -10.74 -14.17 2.84
N LEU A 377 -12.06 -14.01 2.98
CA LEU A 377 -13.01 -14.34 1.93
C LEU A 377 -13.71 -13.09 1.41
N ASN A 378 -13.77 -12.97 0.09
CA ASN A 378 -14.65 -12.03 -0.57
C ASN A 378 -16.11 -12.32 -0.22
N ARG A 379 -16.97 -11.29 -0.21
CA ARG A 379 -18.40 -11.45 0.11
C ARG A 379 -19.28 -10.78 -0.93
N VAL A 380 -20.33 -11.45 -1.37
CA VAL A 380 -21.35 -10.87 -2.27
C VAL A 380 -22.50 -10.37 -1.43
N VAL A 381 -22.98 -9.18 -1.73
CA VAL A 381 -24.15 -8.60 -1.06
C VAL A 381 -25.40 -9.18 -1.72
N ASN A 382 -26.27 -9.81 -0.92
CA ASN A 382 -27.48 -10.48 -1.41
C ASN A 382 -28.60 -9.46 -1.63
N LEU A 383 -28.39 -8.57 -2.61
CA LEU A 383 -29.25 -7.44 -2.91
C LEU A 383 -30.68 -7.86 -3.28
N ARG A 384 -31.66 -7.13 -2.74
CA ARG A 384 -33.08 -7.25 -3.09
C ARG A 384 -33.58 -5.93 -3.65
N MET A 385 -34.41 -6.00 -4.70
CA MET A 385 -35.01 -4.80 -5.31
C MET A 385 -36.06 -4.22 -4.37
N ASN A 386 -35.92 -2.93 -4.07
CA ASN A 386 -36.84 -2.15 -3.27
C ASN A 386 -38.00 -1.60 -4.14
N ALA A 387 -39.06 -1.13 -3.50
CA ALA A 387 -40.21 -0.54 -4.18
C ALA A 387 -39.86 0.72 -5.02
N ASN A 388 -38.82 1.46 -4.62
CA ASN A 388 -38.30 2.64 -5.34
C ASN A 388 -37.34 2.28 -6.48
N GLY A 389 -37.13 0.99 -6.77
CA GLY A 389 -36.24 0.53 -7.84
C GLY A 389 -34.73 0.62 -7.51
N THR A 390 -34.36 0.95 -6.27
CA THR A 390 -32.98 0.72 -5.76
C THR A 390 -32.85 -0.69 -5.22
N TYR A 391 -31.64 -1.10 -4.89
CA TYR A 391 -31.36 -2.39 -4.28
C TYR A 391 -30.84 -2.20 -2.87
N SER A 392 -31.22 -3.09 -1.94
CA SER A 392 -30.65 -3.08 -0.60
C SER A 392 -30.58 -4.47 0.03
N SER A 393 -29.62 -4.68 0.94
CA SER A 393 -29.52 -5.89 1.76
C SER A 393 -28.60 -5.69 2.96
N ASN A 394 -28.88 -6.39 4.05
CA ASN A 394 -27.97 -6.61 5.18
C ASN A 394 -27.30 -8.00 5.14
N GLU A 395 -27.71 -8.86 4.21
CA GLU A 395 -27.20 -10.22 4.06
C GLU A 395 -26.01 -10.22 3.10
N THR A 396 -24.89 -10.80 3.54
CA THR A 396 -23.72 -11.04 2.70
C THR A 396 -23.37 -12.52 2.69
N MET A 397 -23.00 -13.03 1.53
CA MET A 397 -22.56 -14.42 1.34
C MET A 397 -21.05 -14.45 1.12
N ALA A 398 -20.33 -15.15 2.00
CA ALA A 398 -18.89 -15.37 1.81
C ALA A 398 -18.65 -16.33 0.64
N LEU A 399 -17.66 -16.03 -0.19
CA LEU A 399 -17.25 -16.84 -1.33
C LEU A 399 -16.07 -17.73 -0.92
N ASP A 400 -16.37 -18.93 -0.42
CA ASP A 400 -15.37 -19.92 0.00
C ASP A 400 -14.76 -20.67 -1.21
N LEU A 401 -14.06 -19.90 -2.04
CA LEU A 401 -13.37 -20.36 -3.24
C LEU A 401 -11.86 -20.30 -3.05
N PRO A 402 -11.09 -21.25 -3.60
CA PRO A 402 -9.64 -21.23 -3.54
C PRO A 402 -9.08 -20.24 -4.58
N VAL A 403 -9.28 -18.94 -4.36
CA VAL A 403 -8.74 -17.88 -5.22
C VAL A 403 -7.61 -17.16 -4.51
N ALA A 404 -6.49 -16.96 -5.21
CA ALA A 404 -5.29 -16.36 -4.62
C ALA A 404 -5.45 -14.87 -4.30
N TYR A 405 -6.50 -14.22 -4.84
CA TYR A 405 -6.88 -12.85 -4.49
C TYR A 405 -7.21 -12.68 -3.00
N ASN A 406 -7.58 -13.76 -2.31
CA ASN A 406 -7.74 -13.76 -0.85
C ASN A 406 -6.42 -13.39 -0.12
N PHE A 407 -5.26 -13.68 -0.73
CA PHE A 407 -3.96 -13.33 -0.18
C PHE A 407 -3.61 -11.85 -0.29
N MET A 408 -4.38 -11.05 -1.04
CA MET A 408 -4.19 -9.60 -1.09
C MET A 408 -4.43 -8.93 0.27
N ALA A 409 -5.10 -9.61 1.22
CA ALA A 409 -5.19 -9.14 2.60
C ALA A 409 -3.82 -8.91 3.26
N LEU A 410 -2.78 -9.63 2.84
CA LEU A 410 -1.41 -9.45 3.30
C LEU A 410 -0.82 -8.09 2.90
N TRP A 411 -1.44 -7.35 1.99
CA TRP A 411 -1.01 -5.98 1.66
C TRP A 411 -0.99 -5.08 2.89
N GLU A 412 -1.92 -5.32 3.81
CA GLU A 412 -1.97 -4.69 5.12
C GLU A 412 -1.12 -5.47 6.14
N PRO A 413 -0.31 -4.80 6.99
CA PRO A 413 0.30 -5.44 8.15
C PRO A 413 -0.76 -5.94 9.12
N LEU A 414 -0.91 -7.25 9.19
CA LEU A 414 -1.81 -7.97 10.07
C LEU A 414 -1.20 -8.04 11.46
N SER A 415 -1.98 -7.69 12.48
CA SER A 415 -1.55 -7.75 13.88
C SER A 415 -1.44 -9.18 14.42
N ASN A 416 -2.11 -10.14 13.77
CA ASN A 416 -2.15 -11.54 14.19
C ASN A 416 -1.20 -12.39 13.32
N ALA A 417 -0.06 -12.78 13.90
CA ALA A 417 0.93 -13.62 13.24
C ALA A 417 0.35 -14.99 12.78
N THR A 418 -0.64 -15.53 13.49
CA THR A 418 -1.29 -16.80 13.10
C THR A 418 -2.10 -16.66 11.80
N MET A 419 -2.66 -15.48 11.51
CA MET A 419 -3.33 -15.26 10.22
C MET A 419 -2.31 -15.33 9.07
N VAL A 420 -1.16 -14.65 9.23
CA VAL A 420 -0.06 -14.67 8.26
C VAL A 420 0.46 -16.09 8.05
N GLU A 421 0.72 -16.82 9.15
CA GLU A 421 1.19 -18.22 9.12
C GLU A 421 0.23 -19.15 8.37
N ARG A 422 -1.08 -19.06 8.63
CA ARG A 422 -2.08 -19.89 7.93
C ARG A 422 -2.14 -19.58 6.43
N MET A 423 -2.11 -18.31 6.06
CA MET A 423 -2.10 -17.90 4.65
C MET A 423 -0.80 -18.32 3.95
N ALA A 424 0.35 -18.12 4.59
CA ALA A 424 1.65 -18.57 4.09
C ALA A 424 1.68 -20.10 3.90
N THR A 425 1.08 -20.84 4.82
CA THR A 425 0.94 -22.30 4.70
C THR A 425 0.14 -22.68 3.46
N GLN A 426 -0.99 -22.02 3.17
CA GLN A 426 -1.79 -22.28 1.97
C GLN A 426 -1.03 -21.95 0.67
N ILE A 427 -0.28 -20.85 0.66
CA ILE A 427 0.58 -20.48 -0.49
C ILE A 427 1.60 -21.59 -0.77
N LEU A 428 2.18 -22.19 0.27
CA LEU A 428 3.19 -23.25 0.17
C LEU A 428 2.59 -24.65 -0.04
N GLN A 429 1.28 -24.84 0.19
CA GLN A 429 0.61 -26.12 0.01
C GLN A 429 0.61 -26.52 -1.47
N ARG A 430 1.02 -27.77 -1.72
CA ARG A 430 1.05 -28.40 -3.05
C ARG A 430 -0.13 -29.32 -3.33
N SER A 431 -1.02 -29.50 -2.35
CA SER A 431 -2.19 -30.38 -2.46
C SER A 431 -3.32 -29.88 -1.57
N GLY A 432 -4.56 -30.21 -1.94
CA GLY A 432 -5.78 -29.83 -1.22
C GLY A 432 -6.52 -28.69 -1.88
N LYS A 433 -7.65 -28.27 -1.29
CA LYS A 433 -8.50 -27.20 -1.84
C LYS A 433 -7.74 -25.90 -2.04
N PHE A 434 -6.92 -25.50 -1.07
CA PHE A 434 -6.20 -24.21 -1.04
C PHE A 434 -4.72 -24.33 -1.42
N SER A 435 -4.37 -25.24 -2.32
CA SER A 435 -3.01 -25.37 -2.83
C SER A 435 -2.77 -24.47 -4.03
N PHE A 436 -1.88 -23.50 -3.94
CA PHE A 436 -1.59 -22.51 -4.99
C PHE A 436 -0.20 -22.64 -5.62
N ALA A 437 0.59 -23.62 -5.17
CA ALA A 437 1.93 -23.94 -5.66
C ALA A 437 1.95 -25.32 -6.36
N CYS A 438 1.08 -25.49 -7.35
CA CYS A 438 0.84 -26.78 -8.01
C CYS A 438 1.89 -27.15 -9.06
N GLY A 439 2.52 -26.14 -9.65
CA GLY A 439 3.54 -26.29 -10.68
C GLY A 439 4.90 -25.81 -10.22
N GLU A 440 5.76 -25.56 -11.20
CA GLU A 440 7.09 -25.03 -10.97
C GLU A 440 7.05 -23.61 -10.41
N PHE A 441 6.10 -22.78 -10.85
CA PHE A 441 5.98 -21.38 -10.47
C PHE A 441 4.70 -21.10 -9.65
N PRO A 442 4.80 -20.54 -8.43
CA PRO A 442 3.69 -19.89 -7.75
C PRO A 442 3.54 -18.42 -8.20
N LEU A 443 2.45 -17.73 -7.91
CA LEU A 443 1.23 -18.14 -7.24
C LEU A 443 0.12 -18.33 -8.29
N TRP A 444 -0.50 -19.51 -8.32
CA TRP A 444 -1.60 -19.76 -9.24
C TRP A 444 -2.82 -18.92 -8.82
N ALA A 445 -3.52 -18.31 -9.77
CA ALA A 445 -4.69 -17.46 -9.47
C ALA A 445 -5.84 -18.25 -8.82
N VAL A 446 -5.98 -19.52 -9.19
CA VAL A 446 -6.93 -20.47 -8.63
C VAL A 446 -6.16 -21.67 -8.06
N GLY A 447 -6.54 -22.10 -6.86
CA GLY A 447 -5.95 -23.26 -6.19
C GLY A 447 -6.50 -24.59 -6.71
N GLU A 448 -6.38 -25.63 -5.89
CA GLU A 448 -6.86 -27.00 -6.20
C GLU A 448 -6.08 -27.68 -7.33
N CYS A 449 -4.82 -28.03 -7.05
CA CYS A 449 -3.88 -28.63 -8.01
C CYS A 449 -4.36 -29.91 -8.73
N ALA A 450 -5.42 -30.55 -8.22
CA ALA A 450 -5.79 -31.93 -8.53
C ALA A 450 -6.98 -32.07 -9.49
N GLU A 451 -7.77 -31.01 -9.71
CA GLU A 451 -8.92 -31.08 -10.59
C GLU A 451 -8.85 -29.91 -11.56
N SER A 452 -8.89 -30.22 -12.86
CA SER A 452 -9.11 -29.21 -13.89
C SER A 452 -10.45 -28.55 -13.57
N TYR A 453 -10.42 -27.48 -12.79
CA TYR A 453 -11.61 -26.68 -12.54
C TYR A 453 -12.16 -26.35 -13.93
N ASP A 454 -13.40 -26.75 -14.20
CA ASP A 454 -14.08 -26.53 -15.48
C ASP A 454 -14.48 -25.04 -15.56
N SER A 455 -13.46 -24.18 -15.51
CA SER A 455 -13.53 -22.72 -15.60
C SER A 455 -13.79 -22.25 -17.03
N GLY A 456 -13.98 -23.17 -17.99
CA GLY A 456 -13.97 -22.85 -19.41
C GLY A 456 -12.58 -22.50 -19.97
N LEU A 457 -11.52 -22.55 -19.15
CA LEU A 457 -10.14 -22.22 -19.54
C LEU A 457 -9.32 -23.42 -19.99
N ASN A 458 -9.88 -24.34 -20.79
CA ASN A 458 -9.15 -25.52 -21.28
C ASN A 458 -8.31 -26.24 -20.18
N GLY A 459 -8.72 -26.16 -18.90
CA GLY A 459 -8.07 -26.79 -17.75
C GLY A 459 -6.83 -26.12 -17.14
N PHE A 460 -6.53 -24.82 -17.35
CA PHE A 460 -5.33 -24.19 -16.76
C PHE A 460 -5.63 -22.94 -15.89
N SER A 461 -5.01 -22.86 -14.71
CA SER A 461 -4.96 -21.62 -13.93
C SER A 461 -3.89 -20.67 -14.48
N PRO A 462 -4.14 -19.35 -14.56
CA PRO A 462 -3.11 -18.37 -14.87
C PRO A 462 -2.24 -18.03 -13.64
N ILE A 463 -1.05 -17.47 -13.88
CA ILE A 463 -0.21 -16.75 -12.93
C ILE A 463 -0.17 -15.29 -13.36
N PHE A 464 -0.49 -14.38 -12.44
CA PHE A 464 -0.49 -12.93 -12.70
C PHE A 464 0.68 -12.25 -11.99
N PRO A 465 1.61 -11.59 -12.73
CA PRO A 465 2.68 -10.81 -12.12
C PRO A 465 2.19 -9.74 -11.13
N LEU A 466 1.04 -9.10 -11.41
CA LEU A 466 0.43 -8.12 -10.49
C LEU A 466 0.03 -8.76 -9.15
N LEU A 467 -0.66 -9.91 -9.19
CA LEU A 467 -1.05 -10.63 -7.97
C LEU A 467 0.19 -11.08 -7.18
N ASN A 468 1.18 -11.67 -7.86
CA ASN A 468 2.44 -12.07 -7.24
C ASN A 468 3.15 -10.88 -6.59
N TYR A 469 3.18 -9.72 -7.26
CA TYR A 469 3.77 -8.47 -6.73
C TYR A 469 3.05 -7.99 -5.46
N ARG A 470 1.72 -8.02 -5.45
CA ARG A 470 0.92 -7.63 -4.27
C ARG A 470 1.18 -8.56 -3.09
N VAL A 471 1.12 -9.88 -3.33
CA VAL A 471 1.30 -10.90 -2.28
C VAL A 471 2.74 -10.92 -1.77
N SER A 472 3.75 -10.86 -2.64
CA SER A 472 5.16 -10.85 -2.23
C SER A 472 5.49 -9.62 -1.39
N SER A 473 5.02 -8.45 -1.80
CA SER A 473 5.17 -7.21 -1.04
C SER A 473 4.43 -7.27 0.30
N GLY A 474 3.22 -7.84 0.31
CA GLY A 474 2.43 -8.04 1.51
C GLY A 474 3.10 -8.96 2.53
N LEU A 475 3.65 -10.09 2.08
CA LEU A 475 4.43 -11.01 2.93
C LEU A 475 5.64 -10.32 3.55
N LYS A 476 6.42 -9.57 2.76
CA LYS A 476 7.56 -8.80 3.25
C LYS A 476 7.15 -7.78 4.33
N ARG A 477 6.01 -7.10 4.14
CA ARG A 477 5.44 -6.16 5.14
C ARG A 477 4.97 -6.86 6.42
N ASN A 478 4.56 -8.12 6.32
CA ASN A 478 4.17 -8.98 7.43
C ASN A 478 5.33 -9.79 8.03
N ASN A 479 6.57 -9.38 7.76
CA ASN A 479 7.81 -10.02 8.24
C ASN A 479 8.08 -11.45 7.71
N ASP A 480 7.30 -11.95 6.75
CA ASP A 480 7.63 -13.18 6.02
C ASP A 480 8.48 -12.86 4.79
N ILE A 481 9.70 -12.39 5.06
CA ILE A 481 10.64 -11.94 4.02
C ILE A 481 11.07 -13.11 3.13
N GLY A 482 11.18 -14.31 3.70
CA GLY A 482 11.61 -15.52 2.99
C GLY A 482 10.62 -15.89 1.89
N LEU A 483 9.34 -16.09 2.25
CA LEU A 483 8.31 -16.44 1.28
C LEU A 483 8.06 -15.30 0.28
N GLY A 484 8.07 -14.06 0.75
CA GLY A 484 7.94 -12.90 -0.13
C GLY A 484 9.06 -12.81 -1.18
N LYS A 485 10.31 -13.11 -0.80
CA LYS A 485 11.43 -13.19 -1.75
C LYS A 485 11.31 -14.38 -2.70
N PHE A 486 10.84 -15.53 -2.22
CA PHE A 486 10.61 -16.69 -3.07
C PHE A 486 9.61 -16.39 -4.19
N ILE A 487 8.43 -15.82 -3.87
CA ILE A 487 7.43 -15.44 -4.89
C ILE A 487 8.01 -14.41 -5.87
N GLU A 488 8.78 -13.43 -5.37
CA GLU A 488 9.47 -12.44 -6.21
C GLU A 488 10.44 -13.11 -7.20
N SER A 489 11.35 -13.95 -6.70
CA SER A 489 12.31 -14.68 -7.53
C SER A 489 11.63 -15.61 -8.52
N SER A 490 10.59 -16.34 -8.11
CA SER A 490 9.78 -17.17 -9.00
C SER A 490 9.13 -16.36 -10.11
N THR A 491 8.57 -15.18 -9.79
CA THR A 491 7.95 -14.29 -10.79
C THR A 491 8.97 -13.78 -11.80
N LEU A 492 10.16 -13.39 -11.33
CA LEU A 492 11.24 -12.92 -12.21
C LEU A 492 11.76 -14.04 -13.11
N ASN A 493 11.94 -15.26 -12.56
CA ASN A 493 12.37 -16.43 -13.31
C ASN A 493 11.33 -16.83 -14.38
N LEU A 494 10.03 -16.78 -14.05
CA LEU A 494 8.93 -17.04 -14.99
C LEU A 494 9.00 -16.08 -16.19
N ILE A 495 9.11 -14.77 -15.94
CA ILE A 495 9.17 -13.76 -17.00
C ILE A 495 10.48 -13.87 -17.81
N CYS A 496 11.58 -14.22 -17.16
CA CYS A 496 12.88 -14.48 -17.79
C CYS A 496 12.87 -15.72 -18.70
N GLY A 497 11.90 -16.63 -18.53
CA GLY A 497 11.85 -17.95 -19.17
C GLY A 497 12.86 -18.94 -18.58
N GLY A 498 13.30 -18.71 -17.34
CA GLY A 498 14.21 -19.58 -16.60
C GLY A 498 13.49 -20.74 -15.91
N THR A 499 14.23 -21.57 -15.19
CA THR A 499 13.66 -22.53 -14.23
C THR A 499 13.44 -21.85 -12.89
N ASN A 500 12.48 -22.32 -12.10
CA ASN A 500 12.26 -21.74 -10.78
C ASN A 500 13.37 -22.19 -9.80
N SER A 501 14.04 -21.21 -9.22
CA SER A 501 15.06 -21.40 -8.18
C SER A 501 14.95 -20.31 -7.12
N ASP A 502 15.39 -20.62 -5.91
CA ASP A 502 15.41 -19.67 -4.77
C ASP A 502 16.28 -18.44 -5.05
N GLU A 503 17.31 -18.60 -5.87
CA GLU A 503 18.14 -17.51 -6.38
C GLU A 503 17.78 -17.23 -7.84
N SER A 504 17.49 -15.98 -8.17
CA SER A 504 17.13 -15.58 -9.53
C SER A 504 18.37 -15.60 -10.43
N ASN A 505 18.54 -16.63 -11.28
CA ASN A 505 19.62 -16.64 -12.28
C ASN A 505 19.19 -15.85 -13.53
N LEU A 506 19.22 -14.53 -13.42
CA LEU A 506 18.73 -13.60 -14.45
C LEU A 506 19.76 -13.31 -15.55
N THR A 507 20.88 -14.03 -15.56
CA THR A 507 21.97 -13.80 -16.51
C THR A 507 21.70 -14.40 -17.91
N HIS A 508 20.77 -15.36 -18.00
CA HIS A 508 20.47 -16.12 -19.21
C HIS A 508 19.00 -16.01 -19.64
N CYS A 509 18.39 -14.83 -19.48
CA CYS A 509 17.03 -14.61 -19.97
C CYS A 509 16.97 -14.69 -21.51
N SER A 510 15.85 -15.19 -22.03
CA SER A 510 15.58 -15.27 -23.47
C SER A 510 15.86 -13.95 -24.18
N GLU A 511 16.37 -13.97 -25.41
CA GLU A 511 16.57 -12.75 -26.21
C GLU A 511 15.24 -12.05 -26.55
N LYS A 512 14.13 -12.81 -26.56
CA LYS A 512 12.78 -12.31 -26.83
C LYS A 512 11.96 -12.34 -25.54
N LEU A 513 12.24 -11.40 -24.64
CA LEU A 513 11.46 -11.25 -23.41
C LEU A 513 10.06 -10.72 -23.72
N LEU A 514 9.07 -11.40 -23.15
CA LEU A 514 7.67 -11.01 -23.21
C LEU A 514 7.24 -10.61 -21.81
N PHE A 515 6.84 -9.35 -21.66
CA PHE A 515 6.32 -8.81 -20.41
C PHE A 515 4.82 -9.03 -20.36
N SER A 516 4.38 -10.30 -20.43
CA SER A 516 2.94 -10.58 -20.46
C SER A 516 2.25 -10.22 -19.14
N SER A 517 0.98 -9.83 -19.23
CA SER A 517 0.13 -9.58 -18.07
C SER A 517 -0.29 -10.87 -17.35
N ALA A 518 -0.20 -12.03 -18.01
CA ALA A 518 -0.50 -13.32 -17.41
C ALA A 518 0.29 -14.46 -18.09
N PHE A 519 0.51 -15.53 -17.34
CA PHE A 519 1.22 -16.73 -17.81
C PHE A 519 0.38 -17.97 -17.52
N ASN A 520 0.44 -18.97 -18.39
CA ASN A 520 -0.18 -20.26 -18.15
C ASN A 520 0.62 -21.00 -17.07
N ALA A 521 -0.02 -21.40 -15.99
CA ALA A 521 0.71 -21.95 -14.84
C ALA A 521 1.29 -23.36 -15.08
N SER A 522 0.82 -24.08 -16.11
CA SER A 522 1.26 -25.46 -16.41
C SER A 522 2.38 -25.54 -17.43
N ASN A 523 2.37 -24.68 -18.45
CA ASN A 523 3.41 -24.67 -19.49
C ASN A 523 4.27 -23.40 -19.49
N HIS A 524 3.97 -22.45 -18.60
CA HIS A 524 4.73 -21.22 -18.35
C HIS A 524 4.78 -20.26 -19.55
N LEU A 525 3.98 -20.51 -20.59
CA LEU A 525 3.90 -19.64 -21.75
C LEU A 525 3.06 -18.40 -21.41
N PRO A 526 3.42 -17.23 -21.95
CA PRO A 526 2.60 -16.03 -21.80
C PRO A 526 1.21 -16.27 -22.39
N LEU A 527 0.19 -15.75 -21.70
CA LEU A 527 -1.19 -15.73 -22.17
C LEU A 527 -1.45 -14.44 -22.96
N GLY A 528 -2.43 -14.51 -23.86
CA GLY A 528 -2.76 -13.43 -24.80
C GLY A 528 -2.16 -13.63 -26.18
N THR A 529 -2.82 -13.05 -27.17
CA THR A 529 -2.36 -13.03 -28.57
C THR A 529 -2.15 -11.61 -29.07
N GLU A 530 -2.81 -10.66 -28.43
CA GLU A 530 -2.68 -9.25 -28.62
C GLU A 530 -1.34 -8.75 -28.12
N ALA A 531 -0.71 -7.88 -28.91
CA ALA A 531 0.63 -7.43 -28.61
C ALA A 531 0.68 -6.59 -27.31
N CYS A 532 -0.39 -5.86 -26.96
CA CYS A 532 -0.49 -5.17 -25.67
C CYS A 532 -0.47 -6.12 -24.46
N GLY A 533 -1.11 -7.28 -24.58
CA GLY A 533 -1.13 -8.32 -23.55
C GLY A 533 0.26 -8.90 -23.32
N LEU A 534 1.06 -9.02 -24.39
CA LEU A 534 2.41 -9.58 -24.39
C LEU A 534 3.52 -8.55 -24.05
N THR A 535 3.26 -7.25 -24.22
CA THR A 535 4.20 -6.15 -23.91
C THR A 535 3.64 -5.20 -22.86
N SER A 536 3.18 -5.74 -21.74
CA SER A 536 2.61 -4.95 -20.65
C SER A 536 3.68 -4.12 -19.92
N TYR A 537 3.56 -2.80 -20.01
CA TYR A 537 4.39 -1.88 -19.22
C TYR A 537 4.14 -2.02 -17.71
N LEU A 538 2.95 -2.47 -17.28
CA LEU A 538 2.68 -2.80 -15.89
C LEU A 538 3.60 -3.94 -15.45
N THR A 539 3.66 -5.03 -16.24
CA THR A 539 4.58 -6.14 -15.95
C THR A 539 6.04 -5.69 -16.00
N ALA A 540 6.42 -4.85 -16.98
CA ALA A 540 7.76 -4.28 -17.02
C ALA A 540 8.10 -3.43 -15.79
N SER A 541 7.13 -2.64 -15.31
CA SER A 541 7.27 -1.83 -14.10
C SER A 541 7.42 -2.71 -12.86
N ILE A 542 6.62 -3.77 -12.74
CA ILE A 542 6.73 -4.79 -11.69
C ILE A 542 8.11 -5.44 -11.71
N VAL A 543 8.59 -5.89 -12.88
CA VAL A 543 9.91 -6.51 -13.01
C VAL A 543 11.00 -5.58 -12.50
N LEU A 544 11.02 -4.33 -12.95
CA LEU A 544 12.00 -3.34 -12.48
C LEU A 544 11.87 -3.07 -10.98
N ASP A 545 10.64 -3.03 -10.47
CA ASP A 545 10.39 -2.80 -9.06
C ASP A 545 10.92 -3.96 -8.19
N LEU A 546 10.69 -5.21 -8.61
CA LEU A 546 11.20 -6.40 -7.94
C LEU A 546 12.73 -6.53 -8.04
N LEU A 547 13.33 -6.14 -9.17
CA LEU A 547 14.78 -6.22 -9.38
C LEU A 547 15.56 -5.17 -8.60
N ILE A 548 15.01 -3.98 -8.47
CA ILE A 548 15.69 -2.85 -7.86
C ILE A 548 15.28 -2.79 -6.39
N PRO A 549 16.18 -3.07 -5.44
CA PRO A 549 15.86 -3.00 -4.03
C PRO A 549 15.49 -1.56 -3.65
N ASP A 550 14.53 -1.43 -2.74
CA ASP A 550 14.18 -0.14 -2.14
C ASP A 550 15.44 0.47 -1.51
N LYS A 551 15.61 1.78 -1.67
CA LYS A 551 16.67 2.50 -0.96
C LYS A 551 16.42 2.35 0.55
N PRO A 552 17.47 2.17 1.38
CA PRO A 552 17.30 2.12 2.82
C PRO A 552 16.61 3.40 3.27
N PHE A 553 15.47 3.23 3.93
CA PHE A 553 14.68 4.35 4.40
C PHE A 553 15.50 5.22 5.35
N ARG A 554 15.60 6.52 5.03
CA ARG A 554 16.13 7.56 5.91
C ARG A 554 15.07 8.64 5.97
N TYR A 555 14.34 8.70 7.08
CA TYR A 555 13.57 9.88 7.42
C TYR A 555 14.31 10.58 8.54
N ASP A 556 15.12 11.56 8.14
CA ASP A 556 15.65 12.52 9.07
C ASP A 556 14.50 13.49 9.36
N SER A 557 13.77 13.19 10.44
CA SER A 557 12.94 14.18 11.13
C SER A 557 13.93 15.22 11.64
N GLU A 558 14.34 16.12 10.75
CA GLU A 558 14.95 17.36 11.15
C GLU A 558 13.90 17.99 12.07
N PRO A 559 14.16 18.08 13.39
CA PRO A 559 13.20 18.70 14.27
C PRO A 559 12.91 20.08 13.66
N PRO A 560 11.64 20.53 13.65
CA PRO A 560 11.31 21.86 13.17
C PRO A 560 11.91 22.87 14.15
N ILE A 561 13.23 23.07 14.11
CA ILE A 561 13.86 24.22 14.71
C ILE A 561 13.55 25.33 13.75
N SER A 562 12.36 25.93 13.94
CA SER A 562 12.04 27.17 13.26
C SER A 562 13.23 28.10 13.48
N SER A 563 13.71 28.74 12.43
CA SER A 563 14.81 29.69 12.54
C SER A 563 14.52 30.71 13.65
N SER A 564 13.25 31.05 13.88
CA SER A 564 12.80 31.86 15.02
C SER A 564 13.06 31.22 16.40
N SER A 565 12.87 29.92 16.58
CA SER A 565 13.14 29.22 17.85
C SER A 565 14.64 29.08 18.10
N VAL A 566 15.43 28.81 17.05
CA VAL A 566 16.90 28.82 17.14
C VAL A 566 17.40 30.21 17.48
N ILE A 567 16.92 31.24 16.78
CA ILE A 567 17.29 32.64 17.03
C ILE A 567 16.87 33.06 18.44
N PHE A 568 15.69 32.63 18.92
CA PHE A 568 15.26 32.89 20.29
C PHE A 568 16.16 32.20 21.31
N LEU A 569 16.52 30.92 21.09
CA LEU A 569 17.47 30.20 21.94
C LEU A 569 18.85 30.87 21.95
N ILE A 570 19.38 31.24 20.79
CA ILE A 570 20.64 31.98 20.66
C ILE A 570 20.55 33.34 21.37
N ALA A 571 19.42 34.04 21.24
CA ALA A 571 19.22 35.33 21.90
C ALA A 571 19.17 35.19 23.43
N VAL A 572 18.44 34.20 23.95
CA VAL A 572 18.38 33.89 25.38
C VAL A 572 19.76 33.49 25.90
N GLU A 573 20.48 32.64 25.17
CA GLU A 573 21.84 32.22 25.51
C GLU A 573 22.82 33.41 25.52
N MET A 574 22.74 34.30 24.53
CA MET A 574 23.53 35.54 24.52
C MET A 574 23.21 36.44 25.71
N VAL A 575 21.95 36.61 26.08
CA VAL A 575 21.56 37.43 27.25
C VAL A 575 22.13 36.81 28.54
N LEU A 576 22.04 35.49 28.70
CA LEU A 576 22.61 34.79 29.85
C LEU A 576 24.14 34.91 29.89
N ALA A 577 24.82 34.72 28.75
CA ALA A 577 26.27 34.85 28.64
C ALA A 577 26.74 36.28 28.97
N ILE A 578 26.05 37.31 28.48
CA ILE A 578 26.33 38.71 28.81
C ILE A 578 26.08 38.98 30.29
N GLY A 579 24.98 38.46 30.86
CA GLY A 579 24.66 38.61 32.28
C GLY A 579 25.75 38.01 33.19
N ILE A 580 26.21 36.80 32.88
CA ILE A 580 27.31 36.14 33.59
C ILE A 580 28.60 36.94 33.43
N GLY A 581 28.92 37.39 32.20
CA GLY A 581 30.11 38.20 31.92
C GLY A 581 30.14 39.52 32.69
N LEU A 582 29.02 40.25 32.75
CA LEU A 582 28.87 41.49 33.51
C LEU A 582 29.00 41.26 35.01
N ASN A 583 28.41 40.19 35.55
CA ASN A 583 28.56 39.84 36.97
C ASN A 583 30.02 39.53 37.33
N CYS A 584 30.73 38.77 36.49
CA CYS A 584 32.16 38.50 36.67
C CYS A 584 33.01 39.78 36.58
N LEU A 585 32.67 40.71 35.67
CA LEU A 585 33.33 42.00 35.55
C LEU A 585 33.12 42.86 36.81
N ILE A 586 31.88 42.98 37.29
CA ILE A 586 31.54 43.74 38.50
C ILE A 586 32.23 43.15 39.73
N LEU A 587 32.24 41.83 39.85
CA LEU A 587 32.94 41.14 40.94
C LEU A 587 34.44 41.45 40.89
N SER A 588 35.06 41.36 39.71
CA SER A 588 36.49 41.66 39.51
C SER A 588 36.80 43.12 39.85
N LEU A 589 35.96 44.06 39.43
CA LEU A 589 36.11 45.48 39.76
C LEU A 589 35.93 45.77 41.25
N ASN A 590 34.99 45.09 41.93
CA ASN A 590 34.81 45.21 43.37
C ASN A 590 35.98 44.61 44.15
N LEU A 591 36.53 43.48 43.70
CA LEU A 591 37.72 42.89 44.29
C LEU A 591 38.95 43.79 44.11
N VAL A 592 39.13 44.39 42.93
CA VAL A 592 40.23 45.35 42.69
C VAL A 592 40.04 46.63 43.50
N ARG A 593 38.81 47.17 43.60
CA ARG A 593 38.54 48.31 44.48
C ARG A 593 38.84 47.99 45.93
N ARG A 594 38.43 46.82 46.41
CA ARG A 594 38.69 46.39 47.78
C ARG A 594 40.18 46.18 48.02
N ALA A 595 40.89 45.55 47.10
CA ALA A 595 42.34 45.37 47.16
C ALA A 595 43.09 46.71 47.18
N ASN A 596 42.67 47.69 46.38
CA ASN A 596 43.27 49.04 46.40
C ASN A 596 42.96 49.83 47.69
N VAL A 597 41.85 49.53 48.37
CA VAL A 597 41.53 50.13 49.68
C VAL A 597 42.32 49.44 50.80
N ASP A 598 42.58 48.14 50.67
CA ASP A 598 43.37 47.37 51.63
C ASP A 598 44.89 47.60 51.47
N GLU A 599 45.39 48.10 50.32
CA GLU A 599 46.81 48.48 50.15
C GLU A 599 47.23 49.75 50.94
N GLU A 600 46.29 50.58 51.40
CA GLU A 600 46.60 51.71 52.29
C GLU A 600 46.56 51.35 53.79
N GLY A 601 46.23 50.09 54.14
CA GLY A 601 46.14 49.68 55.53
C GLY A 601 46.19 48.17 55.72
N ASP A 602 47.36 47.56 55.57
CA ASP A 602 47.89 46.59 56.54
C ASP A 602 49.31 46.13 56.16
N ALA A 603 50.27 46.75 56.84
CA ALA A 603 51.43 46.01 57.30
C ALA A 603 50.95 44.90 58.25
N PHE A 604 51.71 43.81 58.32
CA PHE A 604 51.54 42.68 59.24
C PHE A 604 50.47 41.65 58.88
N PHE A 605 50.86 40.59 58.17
CA PHE A 605 50.73 39.23 58.72
C PHE A 605 51.82 38.31 58.14
N HIS A 606 52.80 38.00 58.99
CA HIS A 606 53.76 36.92 58.82
C HIS A 606 53.00 35.59 58.97
N ILE A 607 52.99 34.74 57.94
CA ILE A 607 52.61 33.34 58.08
C ILE A 607 53.86 32.48 58.02
N THR A 608 54.07 31.80 59.14
CA THR A 608 55.19 30.97 59.53
C THR A 608 55.23 29.69 58.72
N THR A 609 56.42 29.38 58.21
CA THR A 609 56.79 28.12 57.57
C THR A 609 56.98 27.04 58.63
N GLU A 610 56.21 25.96 58.59
CA GLU A 610 56.51 24.74 59.35
C GLU A 610 56.81 23.57 58.41
N GLN A 611 57.82 22.82 58.80
CA GLN A 611 58.67 21.94 58.02
C GLN A 611 58.49 20.51 58.59
N HIS A 612 58.08 19.52 57.76
CA HIS A 612 58.48 18.08 57.67
C HIS A 612 58.76 17.22 58.95
N PRO A 613 58.83 15.84 58.95
CA PRO A 613 58.76 14.84 57.86
C PRO A 613 58.14 13.42 58.14
N SER A 614 58.00 12.64 57.05
CA SER A 614 58.27 11.17 56.81
C SER A 614 57.94 10.04 57.83
N ARG A 615 57.24 8.99 57.35
CA ARG A 615 57.67 7.56 57.17
C ARG A 615 56.44 6.63 56.97
N GLU A 616 56.41 5.80 55.91
CA GLU A 616 56.68 4.32 55.89
C GLU A 616 55.86 3.54 56.96
N GLN A 617 55.18 2.40 56.75
CA GLN A 617 55.30 1.30 55.78
C GLN A 617 54.14 0.28 56.01
N GLU A 618 53.69 -0.38 54.93
CA GLU A 618 53.38 -1.83 54.81
C GLU A 618 52.15 -2.58 55.41
N LEU A 619 51.51 -3.35 54.49
CA LEU A 619 51.06 -4.78 54.55
C LEU A 619 49.91 -5.22 55.49
N LEU A 620 48.79 -5.72 54.93
CA LEU A 620 48.54 -7.18 54.73
C LEU A 620 47.11 -7.53 54.22
N TYR A 621 47.10 -8.58 53.41
CA TYR A 621 45.98 -9.37 52.84
C TYR A 621 45.13 -10.10 53.91
N HIS A 622 43.81 -10.21 53.72
CA HIS A 622 43.06 -11.49 53.64
C HIS A 622 41.52 -11.33 53.67
N SER A 623 40.86 -11.87 52.64
CA SER A 623 39.51 -12.50 52.67
C SER A 623 39.75 -14.02 52.84
N PRO A 624 38.81 -14.93 53.28
CA PRO A 624 37.36 -14.94 52.98
C PRO A 624 36.36 -15.62 53.98
N GLN A 625 35.04 -15.51 53.66
CA GLN A 625 33.97 -16.54 53.78
C GLN A 625 33.31 -16.89 55.17
N PRO A 626 32.21 -17.71 55.29
CA PRO A 626 30.78 -17.31 55.21
C PRO A 626 29.80 -17.94 56.26
N LEU A 627 28.49 -17.59 56.22
CA LEU A 627 27.26 -18.37 56.64
C LEU A 627 27.06 -18.72 58.16
N PRO A 628 25.82 -18.89 58.69
CA PRO A 628 24.80 -19.91 58.30
C PRO A 628 23.34 -19.37 58.15
N LEU A 629 22.50 -19.91 57.26
CA LEU A 629 21.72 -21.18 57.32
C LEU A 629 20.74 -21.28 58.52
N ARG A 630 19.43 -21.21 58.21
CA ARG A 630 18.36 -21.77 59.04
C ARG A 630 17.22 -22.29 58.15
N ASP A 631 17.20 -23.61 57.98
CA ASP A 631 16.02 -24.43 57.64
C ASP A 631 15.03 -24.40 58.83
N SER A 632 13.71 -24.64 58.73
CA SER A 632 13.01 -25.86 58.26
C SER A 632 11.50 -25.51 58.31
N SER A 633 10.74 -25.64 57.22
CA SER A 633 9.79 -26.73 56.90
C SER A 633 8.62 -26.96 57.90
N ALA A 634 7.37 -26.88 57.41
CA ALA A 634 6.47 -28.03 57.20
C ALA A 634 4.99 -27.64 56.93
N THR A 635 4.57 -27.88 55.68
CA THR A 635 3.36 -28.61 55.21
C THR A 635 1.90 -28.11 55.40
N ALA A 636 1.15 -28.35 54.31
CA ALA A 636 -0.29 -28.57 54.11
C ALA A 636 -1.17 -27.32 53.84
N SER A 637 -2.17 -27.29 52.95
CA SER A 637 -2.54 -28.03 51.73
C SER A 637 -3.81 -27.35 51.16
N PHE A 638 -3.97 -27.35 49.83
CA PHE A 638 -5.22 -27.31 49.05
C PHE A 638 -6.06 -26.02 48.86
N ASP A 639 -6.29 -25.77 47.56
CA ASP A 639 -7.43 -25.19 46.82
C ASP A 639 -7.73 -23.67 46.72
N GLU A 640 -7.38 -23.15 45.54
CA GLU A 640 -8.32 -22.77 44.45
C GLU A 640 -8.79 -21.30 44.28
N ALA A 641 -8.88 -20.94 42.98
CA ALA A 641 -9.60 -19.83 42.34
C ALA A 641 -8.98 -18.42 42.25
N TYR A 642 -8.24 -18.21 41.14
CA TYR A 642 -8.55 -17.30 40.02
C TYR A 642 -8.86 -15.79 40.23
N ARG A 643 -7.90 -15.01 39.71
CA ARG A 643 -7.93 -13.71 39.00
C ARG A 643 -8.38 -12.40 39.67
N ARG A 644 -7.34 -11.58 39.82
CA ARG A 644 -7.25 -10.13 40.01
C ARG A 644 -7.89 -9.30 38.90
N SER A 645 -8.40 -8.16 39.37
CA SER A 645 -8.68 -6.91 38.70
C SER A 645 -7.41 -6.16 38.22
N SER A 646 -7.62 -5.24 37.27
CA SER A 646 -7.02 -3.89 37.15
C SER A 646 -5.52 -3.76 37.43
N GLY A 647 -4.65 -3.41 36.49
CA GLY A 647 -4.69 -2.20 35.67
C GLY A 647 -3.37 -1.44 35.86
N SER A 648 -3.09 -0.49 34.96
CA SER A 648 -2.00 0.52 34.95
C SER A 648 -0.72 0.19 34.15
N SER A 649 -0.71 0.73 32.92
CA SER A 649 0.33 1.54 32.28
C SER A 649 1.73 1.63 32.89
N VAL A 650 2.78 1.35 32.10
CA VAL A 650 4.06 2.11 32.08
C VAL A 650 4.70 1.99 30.68
N TRP A 651 5.15 3.13 30.15
CA TRP A 651 5.98 3.29 28.95
C TRP A 651 7.38 2.68 29.13
N ALA A 652 7.92 2.01 28.09
CA ALA A 652 9.36 1.87 27.93
C ALA A 652 9.77 1.77 26.46
N ARG A 653 10.53 2.78 26.00
CA ARG A 653 11.45 2.67 24.87
C ARG A 653 12.55 1.65 25.21
N SER A 654 12.94 0.80 24.27
CA SER A 654 14.31 0.29 24.23
C SER A 654 14.71 -0.10 22.81
N TYR A 655 15.81 0.53 22.35
CA TYR A 655 16.63 0.07 21.24
C TYR A 655 17.46 -1.12 21.69
N GLY A 656 17.61 -2.14 20.85
CA GLY A 656 18.49 -3.27 21.14
C GLY A 656 18.73 -4.15 19.92
N VAL A 657 19.77 -3.81 19.16
CA VAL A 657 20.42 -4.65 18.16
C VAL A 657 21.02 -5.88 18.85
N ILE A 658 20.63 -7.10 18.45
CA ILE A 658 21.48 -8.30 18.55
C ILE A 658 21.30 -9.15 17.29
N SER A 659 22.37 -9.20 16.51
CA SER A 659 22.70 -10.20 15.49
C SER A 659 22.98 -11.57 16.12
N GLY A 660 22.50 -12.66 15.53
CA GLY A 660 22.98 -14.01 15.90
C GLY A 660 22.23 -15.20 15.28
N LEU A 661 22.84 -15.74 14.22
CA LEU A 661 22.96 -17.17 13.87
C LEU A 661 21.81 -17.91 13.14
N ASN A 662 22.19 -18.37 11.94
CA ASN A 662 21.69 -19.50 11.14
C ASN A 662 21.28 -20.73 11.97
N PRO A 663 20.35 -21.55 11.43
CA PRO A 663 20.80 -22.80 10.83
C PRO A 663 20.12 -23.17 9.49
N ILE A 664 20.96 -23.38 8.48
CA ILE A 664 20.71 -24.28 7.35
C ILE A 664 21.09 -25.69 7.81
N ASN A 665 20.16 -26.64 7.70
CA ASN A 665 20.32 -28.09 7.49
C ASN A 665 19.26 -28.90 8.25
N ALA A 666 18.18 -29.27 7.57
CA ALA A 666 17.50 -30.57 7.71
C ALA A 666 16.18 -30.54 6.92
N VAL A 667 16.15 -31.11 5.71
CA VAL A 667 15.16 -32.09 5.24
C VAL A 667 15.71 -32.67 3.92
N ARG A 668 16.53 -33.71 4.04
CA ARG A 668 16.88 -34.63 2.95
C ARG A 668 16.92 -36.01 3.56
N GLU A 669 15.81 -36.74 3.48
CA GLU A 669 15.65 -38.20 3.60
C GLU A 669 14.22 -38.54 4.06
N VAL A 670 13.29 -38.71 3.12
CA VAL A 670 12.24 -39.75 3.20
C VAL A 670 11.81 -40.09 1.75
N LEU A 671 12.65 -40.83 1.03
CA LEU A 671 12.22 -41.65 -0.10
C LEU A 671 13.08 -42.92 -0.11
N ALA A 672 12.67 -43.91 0.68
CA ALA A 672 12.94 -45.32 0.43
C ALA A 672 12.13 -46.20 1.39
N GLY A 673 11.23 -47.04 0.85
CA GLY A 673 10.79 -48.26 1.51
C GLY A 673 9.31 -48.30 1.92
N ASN A 674 8.44 -48.80 1.04
CA ASN A 674 8.05 -50.22 1.16
C ASN A 674 7.21 -50.68 -0.03
N THR A 675 7.70 -51.76 -0.62
CA THR A 675 7.02 -52.70 -1.49
C THR A 675 6.02 -53.54 -0.69
N SER A 676 4.75 -53.54 -1.12
CA SER A 676 3.87 -54.71 -1.23
C SER A 676 2.64 -54.35 -2.05
#